data_AF-A0A6L9EMK7-F1
#
_entry.id   AF-A0A6L9EMK7-F1
#
_cell.length_a   1.000
_cell.length_b   1.000
_cell.length_c   1.000
_cell.angle_alpha   90.00
_cell.angle_beta   90.00
_cell.angle_gamma   90.00
#
_symmetry.space_group_name_H-M   'P 1'
#
loop_
_entity.id
_entity.type
_entity.pdbx_description
1 polymer ?
#
loop_
_entity_poly.entity_id
_entity_poly.type
_entity_poly.pdbx_seq_one_letter_code
_entity_poly.pdbx_strand_id
1 'polypeptide(L)'
;MRRKKKGSTLITIVIVSSLILTVGAAMLTMTLGDYRMRINESDRIQNLYGSESGLDGAYNIIVKTFDGAVRYGVLKVDVLKNVEKDMDKDEYKFVKQEEAELSPNAPQYISNLNNILSLEKQLKEENTDVKSIRNQIKNINQENEDLLNDEFKRCFRNFIYVEDGHNQIGDDEDKEDSMNLLKSSIDENKYVDNLSDIESIKKDKISFNYVELKQSDNKAKVYIPPMVKDDIDDSDTGIMLSSDKNSYKITVRSVFETDTDKVLDKSVGKNTKKVENIYNMTVPEYKDVTFSESNANTVNIPELNDEKVMIVGQNMSVDKALNFEITGDVYVYGKTGKEGSTLFKSKYDGGINLQESKGQVTGNIMTPKTINSGNNVEITIDGNTYCKNIYVGNKNTGKEKVKGSNLTISGDAVVDNDIASKADNSTLSIGSFYGINDKNIINKDDGLEKRASSIIVNDSKNEKNGSEEIPTIEINENAYIYGVSIIDTSEPYITGESTGVKGNYIAYANVVDPENDKFKYYDPLQLLEIDEGNEVEKKADHFKNYWSGDRKADSGGIWLPDNTKAIGAVVHANGTTSGFNWDSDADDKISEKQEEYAKYVYSLIADNNNKYDVLKEPINLVSDLFDVKNISSDYNVVNEQSKKEKAIFSKGNIVIKRSGNGKCSINEDEMNNITIETVSDGELNAVIVAEGDVTIDGDVDFKGTIITKGNLNINSSSKFMYDKNLIQRIQAANSDVFEGVFNSAGNIIENSLKSSSEEIIINYDLSKFLKTIYWKIIKDEKSGSNA
;
A
#
# COMPACT_ATOMS: atom_id res chain seq x y z
N MET A 1 22.41 105.23 39.52
CA MET A 1 23.03 103.96 39.05
C MET A 1 22.24 102.77 39.60
N ARG A 2 21.53 102.02 38.75
CA ARG A 2 20.87 100.74 39.13
C ARG A 2 21.95 99.72 39.51
N ARG A 3 22.09 99.39 40.79
CA ARG A 3 22.92 98.27 41.25
C ARG A 3 22.28 96.97 40.75
N LYS A 4 22.94 96.35 39.76
CA LYS A 4 22.51 95.08 39.16
C LYS A 4 22.41 94.01 40.26
N LYS A 5 21.23 93.38 40.38
CA LYS A 5 20.93 92.25 41.28
C LYS A 5 21.77 91.01 40.89
N LYS A 6 23.08 91.01 41.18
CA LYS A 6 23.99 89.90 40.80
C LYS A 6 23.79 88.62 41.64
N GLY A 7 23.04 88.67 42.75
CA GLY A 7 22.70 87.49 43.57
C GLY A 7 21.45 86.73 43.12
N SER A 8 20.48 87.39 42.48
CA SER A 8 19.22 86.77 42.05
C SER A 8 19.44 85.69 40.99
N THR A 9 20.34 85.94 40.04
CA THR A 9 20.65 84.99 38.96
C THR A 9 21.33 83.73 39.49
N LEU A 10 22.24 83.85 40.47
CA LEU A 10 22.92 82.70 41.08
C LEU A 10 21.94 81.81 41.85
N ILE A 11 21.03 82.41 42.64
CA ILE A 11 19.99 81.67 43.36
C ILE A 11 19.05 80.96 42.39
N THR A 12 18.64 81.62 41.31
CA THR A 12 17.81 80.99 40.27
C THR A 12 18.55 79.84 39.58
N ILE A 13 19.84 79.96 39.28
CA ILE A 13 20.64 78.86 38.72
C ILE A 13 20.72 77.69 39.69
N VAL A 14 20.97 77.93 40.98
CA VAL A 14 21.04 76.85 41.99
C VAL A 14 19.70 76.13 42.14
N ILE A 15 18.58 76.88 42.16
CA ILE A 15 17.23 76.28 42.24
C ILE A 15 16.93 75.46 40.98
N VAL A 16 17.22 76.00 39.79
CA VAL A 16 17.01 75.28 38.52
C VAL A 16 17.91 74.04 38.45
N SER A 17 19.18 74.13 38.83
CA SER A 17 20.10 72.99 38.88
C SER A 17 19.66 71.93 39.90
N SER A 18 19.16 72.33 41.08
CA SER A 18 18.63 71.40 42.07
C SER A 18 17.37 70.68 41.58
N LEU A 19 16.47 71.40 40.88
CA LEU A 19 15.32 70.81 40.22
C LEU A 19 15.73 69.81 39.13
N ILE A 20 16.68 70.17 38.26
CA ILE A 20 17.20 69.27 37.21
C ILE A 20 17.87 68.03 37.82
N LEU A 21 18.68 68.19 38.87
CA LEU A 21 19.33 67.07 39.55
C LEU A 21 18.32 66.14 40.22
N THR A 22 17.28 66.69 40.87
CA THR A 22 16.24 65.90 41.53
C THR A 22 15.41 65.13 40.51
N VAL A 23 15.00 65.78 39.41
CA VAL A 23 14.27 65.15 38.30
C VAL A 23 15.14 64.10 37.61
N GLY A 24 16.42 64.40 37.35
CA GLY A 24 17.37 63.47 36.77
C GLY A 24 17.61 62.24 37.64
N ALA A 25 17.79 62.43 38.95
CA ALA A 25 17.93 61.33 39.91
C ALA A 25 16.65 60.49 40.02
N ALA A 26 15.47 61.11 39.97
CA ALA A 26 14.19 60.40 39.96
C ALA A 26 14.02 59.55 38.68
N MET A 27 14.36 60.10 37.51
CA MET A 27 14.34 59.36 36.23
C MET A 27 15.35 58.20 36.22
N LEU A 28 16.56 58.39 36.74
CA LEU A 28 17.56 57.32 36.89
C LEU A 28 17.08 56.21 37.84
N THR A 29 16.44 56.57 38.95
CA THR A 29 15.91 55.58 39.91
C THR A 29 14.75 54.79 39.31
N MET A 30 13.85 55.46 38.58
CA MET A 30 12.74 54.81 37.89
C MET A 30 13.24 53.87 36.78
N THR A 31 14.22 54.29 35.98
CA THR A 31 14.82 53.45 34.93
C THR A 31 15.59 52.25 35.50
N LEU A 32 16.30 52.41 36.61
CA LEU A 32 16.93 51.29 37.33
C LEU A 32 15.89 50.33 37.92
N GLY A 33 14.78 50.85 38.44
CA GLY A 33 13.64 50.05 38.91
C GLY A 33 12.99 49.24 37.78
N ASP A 34 12.70 49.89 36.65
CA ASP A 34 12.16 49.24 35.45
C ASP A 34 13.10 48.17 34.90
N TYR A 35 14.41 48.44 34.88
CA TYR A 35 15.42 47.48 34.43
C TYR A 35 15.47 46.23 35.33
N ARG A 36 15.49 46.42 36.66
CA ARG A 36 15.43 45.31 37.62
C ARG A 36 14.13 44.51 37.50
N MET A 37 13.00 45.18 37.32
CA MET A 37 11.70 44.51 37.13
C MET A 37 11.69 43.68 35.86
N ARG A 38 12.25 44.19 34.75
CA ARG A 38 12.36 43.43 33.49
C ARG A 38 13.29 42.24 33.60
N ILE A 39 14.44 42.36 34.28
CA ILE A 39 15.33 41.22 34.52
C ILE A 39 14.62 40.16 35.36
N ASN A 40 13.97 40.54 36.46
CA ASN A 40 13.27 39.57 37.31
C ASN A 40 12.13 38.86 36.55
N GLU A 41 11.38 39.58 35.71
CA GLU A 41 10.36 38.98 34.86
C GLU A 41 10.98 38.08 33.77
N SER A 42 12.11 38.48 33.19
CA SER A 42 12.87 37.66 32.25
C SER A 42 13.37 36.37 32.89
N ASP A 43 13.95 36.44 34.09
CA ASP A 43 14.41 35.28 34.86
C ASP A 43 13.22 34.39 35.27
N ARG A 44 12.09 34.99 35.63
CA ARG A 44 10.84 34.26 35.93
C ARG A 44 10.36 33.44 34.74
N ILE A 45 10.35 34.05 33.56
CA ILE A 45 9.95 33.42 32.30
C ILE A 45 10.96 32.35 31.90
N GLN A 46 12.26 32.65 32.01
CA GLN A 46 13.34 31.70 31.74
C GLN A 46 13.24 30.47 32.65
N ASN A 47 12.97 30.66 33.94
CA ASN A 47 12.86 29.54 34.88
C ASN A 47 11.60 28.72 34.62
N LEU A 48 10.51 29.34 34.16
CA LEU A 48 9.32 28.61 33.73
C LEU A 48 9.63 27.73 32.51
N TYR A 49 10.20 28.31 31.45
CA TYR A 49 10.57 27.55 30.25
C TYR A 49 11.63 26.49 30.52
N GLY A 50 12.60 26.78 31.40
CA GLY A 50 13.61 25.82 31.85
C GLY A 50 12.98 24.63 32.58
N SER A 51 11.96 24.90 33.41
CA SER A 51 11.22 23.83 34.10
C SER A 51 10.32 23.05 33.14
N GLU A 52 9.63 23.70 32.21
CA GLU A 52 8.82 23.04 31.16
C GLU A 52 9.67 22.13 30.28
N SER A 53 10.84 22.60 29.83
CA SER A 53 11.78 21.78 29.04
C SER A 53 12.21 20.51 29.77
N GLY A 54 12.32 20.55 31.10
CA GLY A 54 12.54 19.35 31.91
C GLY A 54 11.38 18.34 31.85
N LEU A 55 10.12 18.81 31.78
CA LEU A 55 8.97 17.93 31.58
C LEU A 55 8.95 17.30 30.19
N ASP A 56 9.38 18.04 29.16
CA ASP A 56 9.53 17.50 27.79
C ASP A 56 10.60 16.40 27.74
N GLY A 57 11.72 16.60 28.44
CA GLY A 57 12.75 15.58 28.61
C GLY A 57 12.20 14.31 29.29
N ALA A 58 11.40 14.49 30.34
CA ALA A 58 10.77 13.37 31.03
C ALA A 58 9.72 12.65 30.17
N TYR A 59 8.95 13.38 29.35
CA TYR A 59 8.03 12.78 28.39
C TYR A 59 8.77 11.85 27.42
N ASN A 60 9.90 12.30 26.87
CA ASN A 60 10.73 11.46 25.99
C ASN A 60 11.25 10.20 26.70
N ILE A 61 11.63 10.31 27.98
CA ILE A 61 12.03 9.14 28.78
C ILE A 61 10.86 8.18 28.98
N ILE A 62 9.66 8.67 29.27
CA ILE A 62 8.45 7.84 29.42
C ILE A 62 8.15 7.10 28.11
N VAL A 63 8.18 7.81 26.98
CA VAL A 63 8.00 7.25 25.63
C VAL A 63 8.99 6.12 25.36
N LYS A 64 10.27 6.35 25.65
CA LYS A 64 11.32 5.35 25.42
C LYS A 64 11.27 4.18 26.41
N THR A 65 10.87 4.43 27.65
CA THR A 65 10.66 3.38 28.65
C THR A 65 9.46 2.50 28.28
N PHE A 66 8.40 3.08 27.73
CA PHE A 66 7.27 2.34 27.16
C PHE A 66 7.75 1.41 26.03
N ASP A 67 8.57 1.92 25.10
CA ASP A 67 9.13 1.11 24.01
C ASP A 67 9.97 -0.07 24.53
N GLY A 68 10.81 0.18 25.54
CA GLY A 68 11.58 -0.87 26.20
C GLY A 68 10.69 -1.92 26.87
N ALA A 69 9.59 -1.51 27.51
CA ALA A 69 8.64 -2.41 28.15
C ALA A 69 7.90 -3.29 27.13
N VAL A 70 7.50 -2.72 25.99
CA VAL A 70 6.91 -3.47 24.88
C VAL A 70 7.90 -4.52 24.36
N ARG A 71 9.11 -4.12 23.99
CA ARG A 71 10.16 -5.03 23.50
C ARG A 71 10.42 -6.18 24.47
N TYR A 72 10.52 -5.85 25.76
CA TYR A 72 10.72 -6.85 26.81
C TYR A 72 9.59 -7.86 26.90
N GLY A 73 8.33 -7.38 26.90
CA GLY A 73 7.16 -8.24 26.95
C GLY A 73 7.07 -9.18 25.73
N VAL A 74 7.35 -8.66 24.53
CA VAL A 74 7.33 -9.47 23.30
C VAL A 74 8.39 -10.57 23.33
N LEU A 75 9.64 -10.22 23.66
CA LEU A 75 10.72 -11.22 23.76
C LEU A 75 10.40 -12.35 24.74
N LYS A 76 9.72 -12.04 25.86
CA LYS A 76 9.31 -13.07 26.83
C LYS A 76 8.19 -13.96 26.30
N VAL A 77 7.27 -13.42 25.50
CA VAL A 77 6.28 -14.23 24.78
C VAL A 77 6.93 -15.13 23.73
N ASP A 78 7.95 -14.67 23.01
CA ASP A 78 8.65 -15.50 22.01
C ASP A 78 9.32 -16.70 22.66
N VAL A 79 9.92 -16.52 23.84
CA VAL A 79 10.46 -17.62 24.65
C VAL A 79 9.36 -18.62 25.00
N LEU A 80 8.17 -18.15 25.37
CA LEU A 80 7.01 -18.99 25.65
C LEU A 80 6.51 -19.74 24.40
N LYS A 81 6.68 -19.18 23.20
CA LYS A 81 6.34 -19.83 21.93
C LYS A 81 7.41 -20.82 21.45
N ASN A 82 8.62 -20.80 22.00
CA ASN A 82 9.75 -21.62 21.56
C ASN A 82 9.66 -23.07 22.06
N VAL A 83 8.73 -23.82 21.46
CA VAL A 83 8.44 -25.22 21.75
C VAL A 83 8.72 -26.10 20.52
N GLU A 84 9.21 -27.30 20.76
CA GLU A 84 9.45 -28.31 19.74
C GLU A 84 8.62 -29.57 20.03
N LYS A 85 8.27 -30.28 18.96
CA LYS A 85 7.61 -31.58 19.05
C LYS A 85 8.65 -32.68 19.26
N ASP A 86 8.58 -33.37 20.39
CA ASP A 86 9.37 -34.56 20.67
C ASP A 86 8.84 -35.71 19.80
N MET A 87 9.62 -36.12 18.80
CA MET A 87 9.23 -37.17 17.85
C MET A 87 9.12 -38.56 18.49
N ASP A 88 9.80 -38.80 19.62
CA ASP A 88 9.81 -40.11 20.28
C ASP A 88 8.61 -40.27 21.23
N LYS A 89 8.19 -39.18 21.89
CA LYS A 89 7.08 -39.17 22.86
C LYS A 89 5.79 -38.60 22.30
N ASP A 90 5.86 -37.97 21.14
CA ASP A 90 4.71 -37.48 20.39
C ASP A 90 3.91 -36.43 21.19
N GLU A 91 4.67 -35.53 21.85
CA GLU A 91 4.26 -34.44 22.75
C GLU A 91 5.10 -33.18 22.47
N TYR A 92 4.56 -32.00 22.74
CA TYR A 92 5.27 -30.73 22.74
C TYR A 92 6.05 -30.52 24.03
N LYS A 93 7.26 -30.00 23.90
CA LYS A 93 8.14 -29.59 25.00
C LYS A 93 8.84 -28.29 24.65
N PHE A 94 9.21 -27.52 25.67
CA PHE A 94 10.10 -26.38 25.46
C PHE A 94 11.45 -26.88 24.96
N VAL A 95 12.03 -26.16 24.01
CA VAL A 95 13.37 -26.46 23.48
C VAL A 95 14.41 -26.45 24.60
N LYS A 96 14.17 -25.65 25.65
CA LYS A 96 14.98 -25.61 26.88
C LYS A 96 14.07 -25.48 28.10
N GLN A 97 14.17 -26.42 29.04
CA GLN A 97 13.32 -26.46 30.24
C GLN A 97 13.59 -25.32 31.23
N GLU A 98 14.85 -24.89 31.35
CA GLU A 98 15.27 -23.79 32.24
C GLU A 98 14.63 -22.43 31.85
N GLU A 99 14.30 -22.24 30.56
CA GLU A 99 13.66 -21.01 30.06
C GLU A 99 12.14 -20.99 30.32
N ALA A 100 11.52 -22.17 30.46
CA ALA A 100 10.10 -22.35 30.73
C ALA A 100 9.73 -22.05 32.20
N GLU A 101 10.67 -22.27 33.12
CA GLU A 101 10.49 -22.01 34.55
C GLU A 101 10.36 -20.51 34.87
N LEU A 102 10.68 -19.63 33.91
CA LEU A 102 10.61 -18.16 34.03
C LEU A 102 9.20 -17.57 33.79
N SER A 103 8.23 -18.36 33.31
CA SER A 103 6.85 -17.91 33.09
C SER A 103 5.86 -18.78 33.87
N PRO A 104 4.97 -18.18 34.69
CA PRO A 104 3.89 -18.90 35.35
C PRO A 104 2.92 -19.59 34.38
N ASN A 105 2.82 -19.10 33.13
CA ASN A 105 1.88 -19.58 32.12
C ASN A 105 2.44 -20.75 31.28
N ALA A 106 3.74 -21.03 31.37
CA ALA A 106 4.41 -22.06 30.59
C ALA A 106 3.83 -23.48 30.75
N PRO A 107 3.49 -23.96 31.97
CA PRO A 107 2.92 -25.30 32.14
C PRO A 107 1.56 -25.46 31.46
N GLN A 108 0.70 -24.44 31.57
CA GLN A 108 -0.64 -24.46 30.98
C GLN A 108 -0.57 -24.36 29.46
N TYR A 109 0.33 -23.51 28.92
CA TYR A 109 0.53 -23.37 27.48
C TYR A 109 0.96 -24.70 26.83
N ILE A 110 1.93 -25.42 27.41
CA ILE A 110 2.32 -26.76 26.94
C ILE A 110 1.18 -27.76 27.05
N SER A 111 0.45 -27.76 28.17
CA SER A 111 -0.69 -28.64 28.36
C SER A 111 -1.72 -28.46 27.24
N ASN A 112 -2.01 -27.22 26.87
CA ASN A 112 -2.94 -26.88 25.80
C ASN A 112 -2.45 -27.36 24.42
N LEU A 113 -1.16 -27.20 24.10
CA LEU A 113 -0.58 -27.72 22.85
C LEU A 113 -0.64 -29.24 22.77
N ASN A 114 -0.37 -29.93 23.88
CA ASN A 114 -0.49 -31.39 23.95
C ASN A 114 -1.95 -31.85 23.80
N ASN A 115 -2.91 -31.10 24.35
CA ASN A 115 -4.34 -31.37 24.16
C ASN A 115 -4.74 -31.22 22.68
N ILE A 116 -4.31 -30.14 22.01
CA ILE A 116 -4.56 -29.95 20.56
C ILE A 116 -4.00 -31.11 19.75
N LEU A 117 -2.74 -31.51 20.01
CA LEU A 117 -2.10 -32.63 19.32
C LEU A 117 -2.90 -33.94 19.48
N SER A 118 -3.48 -34.17 20.67
CA SER A 118 -4.33 -35.35 20.92
C SER A 118 -5.66 -35.29 20.14
N LEU A 119 -6.26 -34.10 20.03
CA LEU A 119 -7.51 -33.87 19.29
C LEU A 119 -7.31 -33.98 17.77
N GLU A 120 -6.18 -33.51 17.25
CA GLU A 120 -5.80 -33.66 15.85
C GLU A 120 -5.58 -35.12 15.44
N LYS A 121 -5.06 -35.95 16.34
CA LYS A 121 -4.97 -37.41 16.12
C LYS A 121 -6.36 -38.03 15.99
N GLN A 122 -7.31 -37.65 16.84
CA GLN A 122 -8.69 -38.15 16.77
C GLN A 122 -9.43 -37.75 15.48
N LEU A 123 -9.08 -36.60 14.88
CA LEU A 123 -9.61 -36.18 13.58
C LEU A 123 -9.22 -37.09 12.41
N LYS A 124 -8.14 -37.87 12.55
CA LYS A 124 -7.65 -38.78 11.51
C LYS A 124 -8.30 -40.18 11.57
N GLU A 125 -9.17 -40.44 12.54
CA GLU A 125 -9.84 -41.73 12.72
C GLU A 125 -11.22 -41.78 12.02
N GLU A 126 -11.52 -42.89 11.33
CA GLU A 126 -12.79 -43.11 10.61
C GLU A 126 -13.94 -43.40 11.60
N ASN A 127 -14.47 -42.38 12.30
CA ASN A 127 -15.83 -42.29 12.91
C ASN A 127 -16.00 -41.11 13.91
N THR A 128 -15.25 -40.02 13.76
CA THR A 128 -15.18 -38.96 14.79
C THR A 128 -16.16 -37.81 14.56
N ASP A 129 -16.73 -37.24 15.64
CA ASP A 129 -17.54 -36.00 15.59
C ASP A 129 -16.64 -34.78 15.34
N VAL A 130 -16.33 -34.57 14.06
CA VAL A 130 -15.45 -33.52 13.55
C VAL A 130 -15.84 -32.12 14.05
N LYS A 131 -17.15 -31.85 14.21
CA LYS A 131 -17.64 -30.52 14.60
C LYS A 131 -17.32 -30.22 16.06
N SER A 132 -17.54 -31.20 16.95
CA SER A 132 -17.23 -31.05 18.37
C SER A 132 -15.74 -30.84 18.61
N ILE A 133 -14.89 -31.61 17.93
CA ILE A 133 -13.43 -31.51 18.10
C ILE A 133 -12.89 -30.16 17.60
N ARG A 134 -13.36 -29.68 16.46
CA ARG A 134 -12.95 -28.36 15.95
C ARG A 134 -13.32 -27.24 16.92
N ASN A 135 -14.48 -27.32 17.57
CA ASN A 135 -14.87 -26.34 18.59
C ASN A 135 -13.96 -26.40 19.83
N GLN A 136 -13.53 -27.59 20.25
CA GLN A 136 -12.60 -27.75 21.37
C GLN A 136 -11.22 -27.17 21.04
N ILE A 137 -10.69 -27.44 19.84
CA ILE A 137 -9.43 -26.84 19.37
C ILE A 137 -9.53 -25.31 19.34
N LYS A 138 -10.65 -24.77 18.84
CA LYS A 138 -10.88 -23.31 18.83
C LYS A 138 -10.86 -22.71 20.24
N ASN A 139 -11.51 -23.33 21.21
CA ASN A 139 -11.52 -22.85 22.59
C ASN A 139 -10.13 -22.89 23.22
N ILE A 140 -9.37 -23.97 23.01
CA ILE A 140 -8.01 -24.11 23.53
C ILE A 140 -7.06 -23.09 22.88
N ASN A 141 -7.22 -22.82 21.57
CA ASN A 141 -6.47 -21.77 20.89
C ASN A 141 -6.77 -20.38 21.49
N GLN A 142 -8.04 -20.09 21.80
CA GLN A 142 -8.40 -18.83 22.46
C GLN A 142 -7.76 -18.72 23.85
N GLU A 143 -7.79 -19.79 24.64
CA GLU A 143 -7.12 -19.84 25.95
C GLU A 143 -5.61 -19.60 25.82
N ASN A 144 -4.96 -20.15 24.78
CA ASN A 144 -3.55 -19.89 24.50
C ASN A 144 -3.28 -18.42 24.18
N GLU A 145 -4.11 -17.78 23.36
CA GLU A 145 -3.96 -16.35 23.07
C GLU A 145 -4.07 -15.50 24.35
N ASP A 146 -5.01 -15.84 25.22
CA ASP A 146 -5.21 -15.16 26.50
C ASP A 146 -3.96 -15.34 27.40
N LEU A 147 -3.37 -16.55 27.46
CA LEU A 147 -2.14 -16.82 28.20
C LEU A 147 -0.94 -16.02 27.70
N LEU A 148 -0.79 -15.89 26.37
CA LEU A 148 0.27 -15.10 25.76
C LEU A 148 0.12 -13.61 26.12
N ASN A 149 -1.11 -13.10 26.04
CA ASN A 149 -1.42 -11.72 26.39
C ASN A 149 -1.21 -11.42 27.87
N ASP A 150 -1.60 -12.35 28.75
CA ASP A 150 -1.39 -12.22 30.19
C ASP A 150 0.10 -12.19 30.55
N GLU A 151 0.91 -13.02 29.89
CA GLU A 151 2.37 -13.04 30.08
C GLU A 151 2.99 -11.72 29.60
N PHE A 152 2.61 -11.25 28.41
CA PHE A 152 3.04 -9.94 27.91
C PHE A 152 2.71 -8.82 28.90
N LYS A 153 1.47 -8.72 29.36
CA LYS A 153 1.03 -7.69 30.31
C LYS A 153 1.75 -7.80 31.65
N ARG A 154 2.04 -9.03 32.13
CA ARG A 154 2.83 -9.25 33.35
C ARG A 154 4.23 -8.67 33.19
N CYS A 155 4.94 -9.02 32.12
CA CYS A 155 6.28 -8.54 31.84
C CYS A 155 6.32 -7.02 31.63
N PHE A 156 5.36 -6.47 30.87
CA PHE A 156 5.22 -5.03 30.67
C PHE A 156 5.07 -4.29 32.01
N ARG A 157 4.18 -4.77 32.89
CA ARG A 157 3.96 -4.15 34.20
C ARG A 157 5.21 -4.21 35.08
N ASN A 158 5.86 -5.37 35.14
CA ASN A 158 7.08 -5.57 35.92
C ASN A 158 8.23 -4.64 35.45
N PHE A 159 8.29 -4.35 34.15
CA PHE A 159 9.25 -3.42 33.57
C PHE A 159 8.96 -1.97 34.01
N ILE A 160 7.69 -1.55 34.00
CA ILE A 160 7.28 -0.18 34.33
C ILE A 160 7.34 0.09 35.84
N TYR A 161 6.50 -0.61 36.63
CA TYR A 161 6.38 -0.42 38.08
C TYR A 161 5.52 -1.52 38.74
N VAL A 162 5.98 -1.99 39.89
CA VAL A 162 5.33 -2.89 40.85
C VAL A 162 5.18 -2.15 42.18
N GLU A 163 3.96 -2.11 42.74
CA GLU A 163 3.66 -1.43 44.00
C GLU A 163 4.28 -2.20 45.19
N ASP A 164 5.14 -1.53 45.96
CA ASP A 164 5.75 -2.10 47.16
C ASP A 164 4.66 -2.41 48.20
N GLY A 165 4.30 -3.69 48.36
CA GLY A 165 3.46 -4.16 49.47
C GLY A 165 2.19 -4.95 49.12
N HIS A 166 1.96 -5.35 47.87
CA HIS A 166 0.83 -6.23 47.54
C HIS A 166 1.27 -7.68 47.26
N ASN A 167 1.13 -8.50 48.30
CA ASN A 167 1.09 -9.97 48.36
C ASN A 167 1.61 -10.75 47.14
N GLN A 168 2.87 -11.15 47.30
CA GLN A 168 3.40 -12.45 46.90
C GLN A 168 2.32 -13.54 47.02
N ILE A 169 1.94 -14.13 45.89
CA ILE A 169 1.41 -15.49 45.90
C ILE A 169 2.66 -16.36 45.82
N GLY A 170 3.06 -16.91 46.97
CA GLY A 170 4.21 -17.81 47.09
C GLY A 170 5.26 -17.27 48.05
N ASP A 171 5.23 -17.79 49.28
CA ASP A 171 6.40 -17.74 50.15
C ASP A 171 7.55 -18.52 49.48
N ASP A 172 8.75 -17.96 49.61
CA ASP A 172 10.07 -18.45 49.17
C ASP A 172 10.49 -18.14 47.71
N GLU A 173 11.55 -17.31 47.62
CA GLU A 173 12.53 -17.15 46.52
C GLU A 173 12.27 -16.25 45.29
N ASP A 174 11.10 -15.65 45.06
CA ASP A 174 10.89 -14.77 43.87
C ASP A 174 11.25 -13.28 44.09
N LYS A 175 12.51 -12.99 44.45
CA LYS A 175 13.01 -11.60 44.56
C LYS A 175 13.49 -10.97 43.24
N GLU A 176 13.51 -11.71 42.14
CA GLU A 176 14.33 -11.36 40.98
C GLU A 176 13.62 -10.58 39.85
N ASP A 177 12.28 -10.42 39.89
CA ASP A 177 11.51 -9.92 38.73
C ASP A 177 10.91 -8.50 38.86
N SER A 178 11.20 -7.76 39.95
CA SER A 178 10.71 -6.38 40.14
C SER A 178 11.72 -5.35 39.62
N MET A 179 11.65 -5.01 38.34
CA MET A 179 12.66 -4.14 37.71
C MET A 179 12.43 -2.65 37.98
N ASN A 180 11.17 -2.20 38.11
CA ASN A 180 10.79 -0.83 38.51
C ASN A 180 11.56 0.30 37.79
N LEU A 181 11.73 0.19 36.47
CA LEU A 181 12.71 0.99 35.72
C LEU A 181 12.27 2.44 35.49
N LEU A 182 10.97 2.72 35.41
CA LEU A 182 10.50 4.05 35.01
C LEU A 182 10.96 5.15 35.97
N LYS A 183 10.93 4.88 37.28
CA LYS A 183 11.36 5.85 38.29
C LYS A 183 12.86 6.15 38.20
N SER A 184 13.69 5.11 38.14
CA SER A 184 15.14 5.26 37.97
C SER A 184 15.49 5.95 36.65
N SER A 185 14.78 5.64 35.57
CA SER A 185 15.00 6.25 34.25
C SER A 185 14.76 7.76 34.26
N ILE A 186 13.72 8.23 34.94
CA ILE A 186 13.43 9.67 35.08
C ILE A 186 14.43 10.35 36.02
N ASP A 187 14.72 9.75 37.18
CA ASP A 187 15.62 10.34 38.18
C ASP A 187 17.08 10.41 37.67
N GLU A 188 17.52 9.43 36.89
CA GLU A 188 18.87 9.37 36.29
C GLU A 188 18.96 9.96 34.88
N ASN A 189 17.83 10.37 34.28
CA ASN A 189 17.76 10.92 32.92
C ASN A 189 18.32 9.97 31.84
N LYS A 190 17.98 8.68 31.97
CA LYS A 190 18.42 7.58 31.10
C LYS A 190 17.22 6.74 30.67
N TYR A 191 17.27 6.17 29.47
CA TYR A 191 16.28 5.19 29.02
C TYR A 191 16.97 3.96 28.41
N VAL A 192 16.24 2.85 28.34
CA VAL A 192 16.68 1.63 27.66
C VAL A 192 16.51 1.83 26.17
N ASP A 193 17.60 1.85 25.41
CA ASP A 193 17.57 2.08 23.94
C ASP A 193 17.51 0.77 23.16
N ASN A 194 18.21 -0.27 23.63
CA ASN A 194 18.13 -1.59 23.02
C ASN A 194 18.36 -2.72 24.03
N LEU A 195 17.77 -3.88 23.73
CA LEU A 195 18.06 -5.15 24.40
C LEU A 195 19.10 -5.89 23.54
N SER A 196 20.18 -6.38 24.14
CA SER A 196 21.19 -7.17 23.42
C SER A 196 20.67 -8.58 23.13
N ASP A 197 20.79 -9.00 21.86
CA ASP A 197 20.61 -10.32 21.23
C ASP A 197 19.85 -11.42 22.00
N ILE A 198 18.93 -12.08 21.29
CA ILE A 198 18.25 -13.33 21.71
C ILE A 198 19.27 -14.40 22.15
N GLU A 199 20.51 -14.38 21.63
CA GLU A 199 21.57 -15.29 22.05
C GLU A 199 22.14 -15.01 23.46
N SER A 200 21.99 -13.79 24.00
CA SER A 200 22.41 -13.43 25.36
C SER A 200 21.39 -13.77 26.44
N ILE A 201 20.16 -14.16 26.06
CA ILE A 201 19.16 -14.75 27.00
C ILE A 201 19.72 -16.03 27.65
N LYS A 202 20.77 -16.63 27.06
CA LYS A 202 21.47 -17.85 27.51
C LYS A 202 22.23 -17.74 28.86
N LYS A 203 22.27 -16.59 29.56
CA LYS A 203 22.97 -16.43 30.85
C LYS A 203 22.36 -15.34 31.75
N ASP A 204 21.35 -15.67 32.55
CA ASP A 204 20.93 -15.07 33.85
C ASP A 204 20.97 -13.54 34.11
N LYS A 205 21.23 -12.69 33.12
CA LYS A 205 21.25 -11.22 33.27
C LYS A 205 20.90 -10.58 31.94
N ILE A 206 19.65 -10.15 31.82
CA ILE A 206 19.22 -9.30 30.71
C ILE A 206 19.98 -7.99 30.85
N SER A 207 20.93 -7.72 29.94
CA SER A 207 21.70 -6.48 29.94
C SER A 207 20.95 -5.40 29.17
N PHE A 208 20.58 -4.34 29.89
CA PHE A 208 19.98 -3.15 29.30
C PHE A 208 21.06 -2.19 28.83
N ASN A 209 21.02 -1.81 27.56
CA ASN A 209 21.82 -0.71 27.06
C ASN A 209 21.10 0.60 27.38
N TYR A 210 21.64 1.35 28.34
CA TYR A 210 21.11 2.64 28.74
C TYR A 210 21.73 3.76 27.89
N VAL A 211 20.89 4.64 27.38
CA VAL A 211 21.32 5.90 26.76
C VAL A 211 21.01 7.04 27.73
N GLU A 212 22.07 7.77 28.10
CA GLU A 212 21.95 9.00 28.86
C GLU A 212 21.68 10.18 27.92
N LEU A 213 20.63 10.95 28.20
CA LEU A 213 20.35 12.17 27.46
C LEU A 213 21.41 13.22 27.82
N LYS A 214 22.34 13.50 26.89
CA LYS A 214 23.37 14.53 27.06
C LYS A 214 22.70 15.90 27.27
N GLN A 215 23.01 16.56 28.38
CA GLN A 215 22.45 17.87 28.74
C GLN A 215 23.56 18.86 29.13
N SER A 216 23.28 20.15 28.98
CA SER A 216 24.15 21.27 29.35
C SER A 216 24.21 21.50 30.88
N ASP A 217 25.22 22.22 31.36
CA ASP A 217 25.50 22.43 32.79
C ASP A 217 24.38 23.12 33.60
N ASN A 218 23.38 23.71 32.94
CA ASN A 218 22.29 24.45 33.56
C ASN A 218 20.95 23.77 33.27
N LYS A 219 20.58 22.76 34.07
CA LYS A 219 19.44 21.86 33.81
C LYS A 219 18.37 21.88 34.89
N ALA A 220 17.15 21.56 34.48
CA ALA A 220 16.05 21.33 35.42
C ALA A 220 16.25 20.00 36.14
N LYS A 221 15.95 19.98 37.43
CA LYS A 221 15.87 18.75 38.21
C LYS A 221 14.49 18.14 38.01
N VAL A 222 14.44 17.00 37.34
CA VAL A 222 13.21 16.23 37.09
C VAL A 222 13.19 15.01 38.00
N TYR A 223 12.02 14.69 38.56
CA TYR A 223 11.84 13.51 39.42
C TYR A 223 10.36 13.13 39.53
N ILE A 224 10.10 11.89 39.95
CA ILE A 224 8.77 11.43 40.37
C ILE A 224 8.62 11.67 41.88
N PRO A 225 7.59 12.43 42.34
CA PRO A 225 7.34 12.62 43.77
C PRO A 225 7.00 11.29 44.48
N PRO A 226 7.29 11.16 45.78
CA PRO A 226 6.85 10.01 46.56
C PRO A 226 5.30 9.90 46.54
N MET A 227 4.79 8.69 46.71
CA MET A 227 3.35 8.47 46.88
C MET A 227 2.90 9.08 48.21
N VAL A 228 1.96 10.02 48.15
CA VAL A 228 1.28 10.59 49.32
C VAL A 228 -0.21 10.43 49.06
N LYS A 229 -0.90 9.70 49.95
CA LYS A 229 -2.37 9.69 50.03
C LYS A 229 -2.72 10.62 51.18
N ASP A 230 -2.97 11.89 50.89
CA ASP A 230 -3.39 12.86 51.91
C ASP A 230 -4.91 13.01 51.88
N ASP A 231 -5.56 12.91 53.05
CA ASP A 231 -7.03 12.97 53.19
C ASP A 231 -7.65 14.36 52.94
N ILE A 232 -6.84 15.38 52.60
CA ILE A 232 -7.22 16.80 52.65
C ILE A 232 -7.13 17.51 51.28
N ASP A 233 -6.43 16.95 50.30
CA ASP A 233 -6.42 17.44 48.92
C ASP A 233 -6.16 16.26 47.99
N ASP A 234 -7.00 16.09 46.96
CA ASP A 234 -7.11 14.92 46.08
C ASP A 234 -5.90 14.79 45.10
N SER A 235 -4.70 15.15 45.55
CA SER A 235 -3.48 15.10 44.75
C SER A 235 -2.75 13.78 44.97
N ASP A 236 -3.24 12.73 44.33
CA ASP A 236 -2.49 11.51 44.08
C ASP A 236 -1.14 11.83 43.42
N THR A 237 -0.03 11.60 44.10
CA THR A 237 1.33 11.77 43.54
C THR A 237 2.05 10.43 43.34
N GLY A 238 3.02 10.39 42.43
CA GLY A 238 3.85 9.22 42.14
C GLY A 238 3.45 8.46 40.88
N ILE A 239 3.78 7.16 40.82
CA ILE A 239 3.26 6.20 39.83
C ILE A 239 2.17 5.39 40.53
N MET A 240 0.96 5.41 40.01
CA MET A 240 -0.16 4.64 40.53
C MET A 240 -0.70 3.69 39.47
N LEU A 241 -0.79 2.40 39.81
CA LEU A 241 -1.49 1.42 39.00
C LEU A 241 -2.98 1.47 39.34
N SER A 242 -3.82 1.56 38.31
CA SER A 242 -5.28 1.47 38.41
C SER A 242 -5.73 0.14 39.01
N SER A 243 -6.91 0.12 39.65
CA SER A 243 -7.45 -1.09 40.31
C SER A 243 -7.71 -2.25 39.35
N ASP A 244 -7.95 -1.98 38.08
CA ASP A 244 -8.10 -2.99 37.01
C ASP A 244 -6.77 -3.43 36.40
N LYS A 245 -5.64 -2.84 36.84
CA LYS A 245 -4.27 -3.10 36.40
C LYS A 245 -4.02 -2.82 34.91
N ASN A 246 -4.86 -2.01 34.26
CA ASN A 246 -4.76 -1.72 32.83
C ASN A 246 -4.15 -0.35 32.52
N SER A 247 -3.91 0.49 33.54
CA SER A 247 -3.34 1.82 33.32
C SER A 247 -2.54 2.35 34.51
N TYR A 248 -1.54 3.18 34.22
CA TYR A 248 -0.71 3.91 35.16
C TYR A 248 -0.98 5.40 35.11
N LYS A 249 -1.18 6.03 36.26
CA LYS A 249 -1.16 7.49 36.45
C LYS A 249 0.24 7.87 36.93
N ILE A 250 0.98 8.61 36.11
CA ILE A 250 2.39 8.95 36.35
C ILE A 250 2.50 10.46 36.58
N THR A 251 2.92 10.87 37.77
CA THR A 251 3.16 12.27 38.12
C THR A 251 4.64 12.59 38.00
N VAL A 252 5.00 13.62 37.24
CA VAL A 252 6.38 14.08 37.07
C VAL A 252 6.50 15.55 37.46
N ARG A 253 7.55 15.88 38.22
CA ARG A 253 7.87 17.25 38.62
C ARG A 253 9.19 17.70 38.05
N SER A 254 9.25 18.94 37.59
CA SER A 254 10.47 19.59 37.10
C SER A 254 10.70 20.89 37.85
N VAL A 255 11.94 21.12 38.30
CA VAL A 255 12.37 22.29 39.07
C VAL A 255 13.56 22.94 38.39
N PHE A 256 13.47 24.24 38.09
CA PHE A 256 14.58 25.02 37.52
C PHE A 256 14.79 26.33 38.27
N GLU A 257 16.07 26.70 38.42
CA GLU A 257 16.50 27.97 39.00
C GLU A 257 17.71 28.49 38.20
N THR A 258 17.65 29.73 37.77
CA THR A 258 18.77 30.43 37.14
C THR A 258 19.91 30.63 38.12
N ASP A 259 21.13 30.24 37.73
CA ASP A 259 22.34 30.52 38.50
C ASP A 259 22.65 32.03 38.50
N THR A 260 22.33 32.70 39.60
CA THR A 260 22.50 34.16 39.76
C THR A 260 23.95 34.60 40.00
N ASP A 261 24.92 33.68 40.11
CA ASP A 261 26.31 34.03 40.47
C ASP A 261 27.08 34.81 39.40
N LYS A 262 26.48 35.06 38.22
CA LYS A 262 27.09 35.85 37.13
C LYS A 262 26.67 37.32 37.05
N VAL A 263 25.77 37.80 37.93
CA VAL A 263 25.32 39.20 37.94
C VAL A 263 25.62 39.85 39.29
N LEU A 264 26.19 41.05 39.26
CA LEU A 264 26.72 41.86 40.37
C LEU A 264 25.74 42.25 41.50
N ASP A 265 24.59 41.59 41.66
CA ASP A 265 23.54 42.05 42.59
C ASP A 265 22.90 40.89 43.37
N LYS A 266 23.44 40.61 44.58
CA LYS A 266 22.91 39.65 45.57
C LYS A 266 21.58 40.08 46.23
N SER A 267 20.88 41.06 45.67
CA SER A 267 19.66 41.65 46.26
C SER A 267 18.36 41.29 45.53
N VAL A 268 18.41 40.41 44.52
CA VAL A 268 17.24 39.85 43.84
C VAL A 268 17.00 38.44 44.38
N GLY A 269 15.82 38.18 44.96
CA GLY A 269 15.48 36.91 45.58
C GLY A 269 15.52 35.73 44.60
N LYS A 270 15.78 34.52 45.12
CA LYS A 270 15.74 33.26 44.35
C LYS A 270 14.37 33.09 43.71
N ASN A 271 14.32 32.91 42.39
CA ASN A 271 13.08 32.79 41.62
C ASN A 271 12.92 31.38 41.02
N THR A 272 12.99 30.35 41.87
CA THR A 272 12.79 28.97 41.47
C THR A 272 11.39 28.79 40.84
N LYS A 273 11.29 27.90 39.84
CA LYS A 273 10.00 27.48 39.28
C LYS A 273 9.88 25.97 39.38
N LYS A 274 8.67 25.53 39.71
CA LYS A 274 8.30 24.12 39.82
C LYS A 274 7.02 23.88 39.02
N VAL A 275 7.09 22.97 38.07
CA VAL A 275 5.96 22.56 37.24
C VAL A 275 5.72 21.06 37.37
N GLU A 276 4.48 20.62 37.16
CA GLU A 276 4.05 19.23 37.29
C GLU A 276 3.20 18.83 36.09
N ASN A 277 3.47 17.63 35.57
CA ASN A 277 2.63 16.94 34.58
C ASN A 277 2.14 15.60 35.13
N ILE A 278 0.91 15.25 34.79
CA ILE A 278 0.33 13.94 35.05
C ILE A 278 0.06 13.25 33.71
N TYR A 279 0.60 12.06 33.51
CA TYR A 279 0.40 11.22 32.34
C TYR A 279 -0.48 10.01 32.68
N ASN A 280 -1.34 9.61 31.74
CA ASN A 280 -2.03 8.32 31.76
C ASN A 280 -1.34 7.39 30.76
N MET A 281 -0.79 6.29 31.22
CA MET A 281 -0.23 5.23 30.38
C MET A 281 -1.12 3.99 30.45
N THR A 282 -1.67 3.55 29.33
CA THR A 282 -2.48 2.33 29.26
C THR A 282 -1.55 1.15 28.95
N VAL A 283 -1.71 0.04 29.67
CA VAL A 283 -1.02 -1.22 29.39
C VAL A 283 -1.61 -1.78 28.09
N PRO A 284 -0.81 -1.95 27.02
CA PRO A 284 -1.32 -2.48 25.77
C PRO A 284 -1.75 -3.94 25.88
N GLU A 285 -2.65 -4.37 25.00
CA GLU A 285 -2.79 -5.79 24.71
C GLU A 285 -1.59 -6.23 23.86
N TYR A 286 -1.16 -7.48 24.01
CA TYR A 286 -0.06 -8.04 23.24
C TYR A 286 -0.28 -7.89 21.72
N LYS A 287 -1.50 -8.19 21.24
CA LYS A 287 -1.90 -8.00 19.83
C LYS A 287 -1.83 -6.55 19.34
N ASP A 288 -1.96 -5.57 20.24
CA ASP A 288 -1.91 -4.15 19.86
C ASP A 288 -0.49 -3.64 19.57
N VAL A 289 0.53 -4.37 20.01
CA VAL A 289 1.95 -3.99 19.88
C VAL A 289 2.77 -4.94 19.03
N THR A 290 2.34 -6.20 18.92
CA THR A 290 2.88 -7.18 17.97
C THR A 290 1.97 -7.26 16.76
N PHE A 291 2.03 -6.24 15.89
CA PHE A 291 1.36 -6.31 14.58
C PHE A 291 1.86 -7.50 13.72
N SER A 292 2.95 -8.17 14.12
CA SER A 292 3.47 -9.39 13.50
C SER A 292 3.14 -10.69 14.24
N GLU A 293 2.57 -10.66 15.46
CA GLU A 293 2.33 -11.88 16.25
C GLU A 293 0.92 -12.03 16.82
N SER A 294 -0.07 -11.36 16.23
CA SER A 294 -1.33 -12.07 16.05
C SER A 294 -1.01 -13.32 15.24
N ASN A 295 -0.99 -14.47 15.90
CA ASN A 295 -1.16 -15.78 15.26
C ASN A 295 -2.62 -15.98 14.79
N ALA A 296 -3.36 -14.91 14.51
CA ALA A 296 -4.12 -14.97 13.28
C ALA A 296 -3.04 -14.99 12.20
N ASN A 297 -2.76 -16.15 11.61
CA ASN A 297 -2.15 -16.21 10.29
C ASN A 297 -2.62 -14.95 9.55
N THR A 298 -1.78 -13.91 9.42
CA THR A 298 -2.10 -12.88 8.45
C THR A 298 -1.90 -13.68 7.20
N VAL A 299 -3.02 -14.20 6.67
CA VAL A 299 -3.02 -15.00 5.48
C VAL A 299 -2.35 -14.08 4.49
N ASN A 300 -1.08 -14.36 4.21
CA ASN A 300 -0.40 -13.63 3.18
C ASN A 300 -1.15 -14.05 1.94
N ILE A 301 -2.00 -13.14 1.46
CA ILE A 301 -2.72 -13.25 0.21
C ILE A 301 -1.89 -12.42 -0.74
N PRO A 302 -0.82 -12.97 -1.36
CA PRO A 302 0.09 -12.21 -2.18
C PRO A 302 -0.61 -11.41 -3.28
N GLU A 303 -1.77 -11.85 -3.78
CA GLU A 303 -2.61 -11.13 -4.73
C GLU A 303 -3.13 -9.78 -4.19
N LEU A 304 -3.35 -9.66 -2.88
CA LEU A 304 -3.74 -8.41 -2.22
C LEU A 304 -2.54 -7.49 -1.92
N ASN A 305 -1.31 -8.00 -2.03
CA ASN A 305 -0.07 -7.31 -1.69
C ASN A 305 0.77 -6.87 -2.91
N ASP A 306 0.34 -7.22 -4.13
CA ASP A 306 1.08 -7.04 -5.41
C ASP A 306 0.61 -5.81 -6.21
N GLU A 307 0.40 -4.69 -5.51
CA GLU A 307 0.04 -3.36 -6.04
C GLU A 307 -1.25 -3.26 -6.85
N LYS A 308 -2.05 -4.33 -6.89
CA LYS A 308 -3.31 -4.40 -7.63
C LYS A 308 -4.43 -3.70 -6.91
N VAL A 309 -4.86 -2.57 -7.47
CA VAL A 309 -6.07 -1.86 -7.03
C VAL A 309 -7.34 -2.54 -7.54
N MET A 310 -7.25 -3.28 -8.65
CA MET A 310 -8.39 -3.98 -9.26
C MET A 310 -8.00 -5.37 -9.78
N ILE A 311 -8.79 -6.38 -9.41
CA ILE A 311 -8.73 -7.75 -9.94
C ILE A 311 -10.14 -8.16 -10.39
N VAL A 312 -10.32 -8.33 -11.70
CA VAL A 312 -11.64 -8.53 -12.32
C VAL A 312 -11.69 -9.85 -13.08
N GLY A 313 -12.63 -10.73 -12.73
CA GLY A 313 -12.76 -12.07 -13.30
C GLY A 313 -13.54 -12.13 -14.62
N GLN A 314 -14.41 -11.15 -14.90
CA GLN A 314 -15.04 -10.95 -16.20
C GLN A 314 -14.54 -9.65 -16.84
N ASN A 315 -15.43 -8.83 -17.41
CA ASN A 315 -15.03 -7.66 -18.18
C ASN A 315 -15.01 -6.40 -17.31
N MET A 316 -14.15 -5.46 -17.68
CA MET A 316 -14.18 -4.11 -17.15
C MET A 316 -14.80 -3.17 -18.19
N SER A 317 -15.69 -2.29 -17.75
CA SER A 317 -16.30 -1.24 -18.57
C SER A 317 -16.13 0.10 -17.89
N VAL A 318 -15.54 1.06 -18.60
CA VAL A 318 -15.45 2.46 -18.19
C VAL A 318 -16.26 3.26 -19.20
N ASP A 319 -17.44 3.71 -18.79
CA ASP A 319 -18.41 4.42 -19.64
C ASP A 319 -18.80 5.75 -19.00
N LYS A 320 -18.69 6.85 -19.74
CA LYS A 320 -19.07 8.21 -19.26
C LYS A 320 -18.31 8.69 -18.01
N ALA A 321 -17.12 8.15 -17.77
CA ALA A 321 -16.25 8.56 -16.67
C ALA A 321 -15.25 9.61 -17.16
N LEU A 322 -15.54 10.90 -16.94
CA LEU A 322 -14.79 12.00 -17.58
C LEU A 322 -13.54 12.48 -16.82
N ASN A 323 -13.37 12.11 -15.56
CA ASN A 323 -12.15 12.39 -14.80
C ASN A 323 -11.86 11.25 -13.82
N PHE A 324 -11.75 10.02 -14.33
CA PHE A 324 -11.37 8.91 -13.45
C PHE A 324 -9.84 8.82 -13.32
N GLU A 325 -9.36 8.46 -12.14
CA GLU A 325 -7.93 8.29 -11.84
C GLU A 325 -7.72 6.94 -11.17
N ILE A 326 -6.75 6.17 -11.64
CA ILE A 326 -6.35 4.89 -11.03
C ILE A 326 -4.86 4.97 -10.70
N THR A 327 -4.50 4.69 -9.44
CA THR A 327 -3.12 4.56 -8.97
C THR A 327 -2.93 3.15 -8.41
N GLY A 328 -2.15 2.34 -9.11
CA GLY A 328 -1.98 0.91 -8.85
C GLY A 328 -2.30 0.07 -10.08
N ASP A 329 -1.97 -1.22 -10.00
CA ASP A 329 -2.08 -2.15 -11.12
C ASP A 329 -3.52 -2.64 -11.30
N VAL A 330 -3.89 -2.91 -12.57
CA VAL A 330 -5.23 -3.36 -12.96
C VAL A 330 -5.12 -4.69 -13.69
N TYR A 331 -5.68 -5.75 -13.10
CA TYR A 331 -5.79 -7.06 -13.74
C TYR A 331 -7.25 -7.36 -14.13
N VAL A 332 -7.49 -7.64 -15.41
CA VAL A 332 -8.82 -7.98 -15.93
C VAL A 332 -8.73 -9.25 -16.75
N TYR A 333 -9.26 -10.37 -16.26
CA TYR A 333 -9.28 -11.62 -17.01
C TYR A 333 -10.07 -11.49 -18.32
N GLY A 334 -11.30 -10.97 -18.26
CA GLY A 334 -12.14 -10.79 -19.44
C GLY A 334 -12.82 -12.06 -19.92
N LYS A 335 -14.10 -11.95 -20.26
CA LYS A 335 -14.90 -13.06 -20.82
C LYS A 335 -15.43 -12.69 -22.20
N THR A 336 -15.19 -13.58 -23.16
CA THR A 336 -15.81 -13.51 -24.49
C THR A 336 -17.26 -14.02 -24.41
N GLY A 337 -18.17 -13.37 -25.15
CA GLY A 337 -19.57 -13.82 -25.25
C GLY A 337 -19.68 -15.20 -25.93
N LYS A 338 -20.85 -15.86 -25.82
CA LYS A 338 -21.11 -17.09 -26.59
C LYS A 338 -21.12 -16.77 -28.09
N GLU A 339 -20.31 -17.53 -28.83
CA GLU A 339 -20.02 -17.40 -30.26
C GLU A 339 -21.28 -17.39 -31.15
N GLY A 340 -21.31 -16.42 -32.07
CA GLY A 340 -22.24 -16.39 -33.20
C GLY A 340 -21.73 -15.55 -34.38
N SER A 341 -20.46 -15.11 -34.34
CA SER A 341 -19.83 -14.30 -35.38
C SER A 341 -18.58 -15.00 -35.93
N THR A 342 -18.23 -14.71 -37.18
CA THR A 342 -17.04 -15.25 -37.87
C THR A 342 -15.77 -15.00 -37.05
N LEU A 343 -14.80 -15.92 -37.12
CA LEU A 343 -13.54 -15.94 -36.35
C LEU A 343 -12.82 -14.57 -36.25
N PHE A 344 -12.80 -13.79 -37.33
CA PHE A 344 -12.17 -12.46 -37.37
C PHE A 344 -12.94 -11.34 -36.64
N LYS A 345 -14.21 -11.55 -36.29
CA LYS A 345 -15.08 -10.54 -35.65
C LYS A 345 -15.07 -10.65 -34.13
N SER A 346 -15.02 -11.86 -33.59
CA SER A 346 -15.07 -12.10 -32.14
C SER A 346 -13.72 -11.95 -31.44
N LYS A 347 -12.60 -11.85 -32.18
CA LYS A 347 -11.25 -11.83 -31.58
C LYS A 347 -10.97 -10.64 -30.65
N TYR A 348 -11.71 -9.52 -30.81
CA TYR A 348 -11.61 -8.33 -29.96
C TYR A 348 -12.61 -8.33 -28.78
N ASP A 349 -13.36 -9.42 -28.61
CA ASP A 349 -14.33 -9.53 -27.52
C ASP A 349 -13.67 -9.76 -26.16
N GLY A 350 -14.35 -9.31 -25.11
CA GLY A 350 -13.87 -9.39 -23.73
C GLY A 350 -12.75 -8.41 -23.37
N GLY A 351 -12.36 -8.44 -22.09
CA GLY A 351 -11.29 -7.61 -21.53
C GLY A 351 -11.80 -6.26 -21.02
N ILE A 352 -11.12 -5.19 -21.41
CA ILE A 352 -11.36 -3.82 -20.95
C ILE A 352 -12.06 -3.03 -22.06
N ASN A 353 -13.11 -2.30 -21.70
CA ASN A 353 -13.92 -1.50 -22.62
C ASN A 353 -13.95 -0.05 -22.15
N LEU A 354 -13.53 0.85 -23.03
CA LEU A 354 -13.46 2.29 -22.76
C LEU A 354 -14.41 3.00 -23.71
N GLN A 355 -15.30 3.83 -23.19
CA GLN A 355 -16.30 4.56 -23.98
C GLN A 355 -16.60 5.90 -23.30
N GLU A 356 -16.61 7.00 -24.06
CA GLU A 356 -17.00 8.34 -23.57
C GLU A 356 -16.29 8.72 -22.26
N SER A 357 -15.02 8.36 -22.13
CA SER A 357 -14.30 8.41 -20.85
C SER A 357 -12.97 9.14 -20.98
N LYS A 358 -12.61 9.88 -19.94
CA LYS A 358 -11.37 10.63 -19.82
C LYS A 358 -10.74 10.41 -18.46
N GLY A 359 -9.43 10.21 -18.42
CA GLY A 359 -8.76 9.88 -17.17
C GLY A 359 -7.31 9.47 -17.30
N GLN A 360 -6.74 9.02 -16.18
CA GLN A 360 -5.37 8.55 -16.08
C GLN A 360 -5.30 7.26 -15.29
N VAL A 361 -4.41 6.36 -15.71
CA VAL A 361 -4.00 5.17 -14.96
C VAL A 361 -2.50 5.29 -14.71
N THR A 362 -2.06 5.28 -13.46
CA THR A 362 -0.65 5.19 -13.06
C THR A 362 -0.42 3.81 -12.47
N GLY A 363 0.25 2.95 -13.23
CA GLY A 363 0.35 1.52 -12.94
C GLY A 363 0.18 0.67 -14.19
N ASN A 364 0.42 -0.63 -14.06
CA ASN A 364 0.33 -1.57 -15.17
C ASN A 364 -1.10 -2.01 -15.44
N ILE A 365 -1.40 -2.31 -16.70
CA ILE A 365 -2.68 -2.91 -17.12
C ILE A 365 -2.42 -4.29 -17.72
N MET A 366 -3.08 -5.31 -17.18
CA MET A 366 -2.94 -6.70 -17.58
C MET A 366 -4.29 -7.29 -17.98
N THR A 367 -4.38 -7.86 -19.19
CA THR A 367 -5.56 -8.62 -19.59
C THR A 367 -5.23 -9.67 -20.65
N PRO A 368 -5.62 -10.95 -20.49
CA PRO A 368 -5.45 -11.95 -21.55
C PRO A 368 -6.41 -11.77 -22.74
N LYS A 369 -7.18 -10.67 -22.75
CA LYS A 369 -8.15 -10.33 -23.79
C LYS A 369 -7.79 -8.97 -24.39
N THR A 370 -8.79 -8.18 -24.76
CA THR A 370 -8.60 -6.97 -25.55
C THR A 370 -8.82 -5.72 -24.73
N ILE A 371 -7.96 -4.71 -24.92
CA ILE A 371 -8.24 -3.35 -24.52
C ILE A 371 -8.93 -2.65 -25.68
N ASN A 372 -10.18 -2.26 -25.48
CA ASN A 372 -11.03 -1.67 -26.51
C ASN A 372 -11.27 -0.19 -26.25
N SER A 373 -10.89 0.65 -27.21
CA SER A 373 -11.17 2.08 -27.22
C SER A 373 -12.33 2.39 -28.16
N GLY A 374 -13.47 2.74 -27.56
CA GLY A 374 -14.72 3.17 -28.21
C GLY A 374 -14.70 4.65 -28.57
N ASN A 375 -15.85 5.33 -28.66
CA ASN A 375 -15.90 6.76 -29.02
C ASN A 375 -15.45 7.68 -27.87
N ASN A 376 -14.87 8.82 -28.21
CA ASN A 376 -14.55 9.92 -27.28
C ASN A 376 -13.78 9.45 -26.04
N VAL A 377 -12.80 8.58 -26.23
CA VAL A 377 -11.89 8.13 -25.16
C VAL A 377 -10.71 9.11 -25.10
N GLU A 378 -10.33 9.60 -23.92
CA GLU A 378 -9.15 10.43 -23.71
C GLU A 378 -8.41 9.93 -22.46
N ILE A 379 -7.66 8.84 -22.60
CA ILE A 379 -7.07 8.12 -21.47
C ILE A 379 -5.56 8.00 -21.65
N THR A 380 -4.82 8.30 -20.57
CA THR A 380 -3.37 8.08 -20.49
C THR A 380 -3.07 6.97 -19.49
N ILE A 381 -2.30 5.98 -19.92
CA ILE A 381 -1.77 4.89 -19.10
C ILE A 381 -0.28 5.17 -18.89
N ASP A 382 0.06 5.60 -17.69
CA ASP A 382 1.43 5.84 -17.20
C ASP A 382 1.94 4.57 -16.51
N GLY A 383 2.27 3.58 -17.35
CA GLY A 383 2.72 2.25 -16.95
C GLY A 383 2.76 1.32 -18.17
N ASN A 384 3.10 0.05 -17.94
CA ASN A 384 3.16 -0.95 -19.00
C ASN A 384 1.79 -1.61 -19.22
N THR A 385 1.54 -2.05 -20.45
CA THR A 385 0.31 -2.74 -20.85
C THR A 385 0.65 -4.13 -21.41
N TYR A 386 0.06 -5.16 -20.82
CA TYR A 386 0.20 -6.56 -21.26
C TYR A 386 -1.18 -7.06 -21.69
N CYS A 387 -1.39 -7.26 -22.99
CA CYS A 387 -2.69 -7.68 -23.48
C CYS A 387 -2.67 -8.60 -24.70
N LYS A 388 -3.79 -9.27 -24.98
CA LYS A 388 -3.91 -10.04 -26.22
C LYS A 388 -4.03 -9.12 -27.42
N ASN A 389 -4.90 -8.12 -27.37
CA ASN A 389 -5.04 -7.14 -28.46
C ASN A 389 -5.27 -5.74 -27.92
N ILE A 390 -4.93 -4.72 -28.71
CA ILE A 390 -5.40 -3.34 -28.53
C ILE A 390 -6.26 -3.00 -29.74
N TYR A 391 -7.52 -2.61 -29.52
CA TYR A 391 -8.45 -2.29 -30.58
C TYR A 391 -9.07 -0.91 -30.42
N VAL A 392 -8.84 -0.02 -31.40
CA VAL A 392 -9.51 1.28 -31.50
C VAL A 392 -10.59 1.18 -32.56
N GLY A 393 -11.83 0.98 -32.14
CA GLY A 393 -12.91 0.70 -33.08
C GLY A 393 -14.18 0.15 -32.44
N ASN A 394 -15.22 0.00 -33.26
CA ASN A 394 -16.51 -0.49 -32.79
C ASN A 394 -16.57 -2.01 -32.87
N LYS A 395 -16.90 -2.66 -31.74
CA LYS A 395 -17.12 -4.12 -31.67
C LYS A 395 -18.28 -4.60 -32.54
N ASN A 396 -19.32 -3.76 -32.71
CA ASN A 396 -20.50 -4.12 -33.46
C ASN A 396 -20.34 -3.79 -34.95
N THR A 397 -20.23 -4.81 -35.79
CA THR A 397 -20.15 -4.64 -37.24
C THR A 397 -21.40 -3.94 -37.80
N GLY A 398 -21.23 -2.91 -38.62
CA GLY A 398 -22.32 -2.15 -39.26
C GLY A 398 -22.73 -0.88 -38.53
N LYS A 399 -22.17 -0.61 -37.34
CA LYS A 399 -22.26 0.70 -36.70
C LYS A 399 -21.23 1.67 -37.30
N GLU A 400 -21.46 2.97 -37.09
CA GLU A 400 -20.52 4.02 -37.48
C GLU A 400 -19.13 3.77 -36.87
N LYS A 401 -18.09 4.20 -37.60
CA LYS A 401 -16.70 4.15 -37.12
C LYS A 401 -16.59 4.91 -35.81
N VAL A 402 -15.70 4.43 -34.94
CA VAL A 402 -15.33 5.16 -33.73
C VAL A 402 -14.74 6.52 -34.11
N LYS A 403 -15.03 7.56 -33.32
CA LYS A 403 -14.51 8.91 -33.51
C LYS A 403 -14.01 9.53 -32.22
N GLY A 404 -12.99 10.40 -32.36
CA GLY A 404 -12.55 11.31 -31.31
C GLY A 404 -11.81 10.65 -30.16
N SER A 405 -11.13 9.51 -30.40
CA SER A 405 -10.54 8.72 -29.33
C SER A 405 -9.01 8.78 -29.33
N ASN A 406 -8.45 9.23 -28.22
CA ASN A 406 -7.03 9.36 -27.95
C ASN A 406 -6.66 8.45 -26.77
N LEU A 407 -5.99 7.35 -27.05
CA LEU A 407 -5.45 6.43 -26.05
C LEU A 407 -3.94 6.53 -26.06
N THR A 408 -3.35 6.88 -24.92
CA THR A 408 -1.90 6.97 -24.76
C THR A 408 -1.42 5.91 -23.77
N ILE A 409 -0.43 5.12 -24.17
CA ILE A 409 0.31 4.20 -23.31
C ILE A 409 1.74 4.73 -23.24
N SER A 410 2.10 5.38 -22.15
CA SER A 410 3.42 6.02 -22.01
C SER A 410 4.55 5.00 -21.90
N GLY A 411 4.28 3.81 -21.34
CA GLY A 411 5.24 2.72 -21.18
C GLY A 411 5.25 1.73 -22.35
N ASP A 412 5.61 0.49 -22.03
CA ASP A 412 5.66 -0.61 -22.99
C ASP A 412 4.25 -1.17 -23.27
N ALA A 413 3.92 -1.38 -24.54
CA ALA A 413 2.78 -2.19 -24.95
C ALA A 413 3.26 -3.56 -25.43
N VAL A 414 3.05 -4.59 -24.62
CA VAL A 414 3.39 -5.99 -24.91
C VAL A 414 2.11 -6.72 -25.33
N VAL A 415 2.04 -7.09 -26.61
CA VAL A 415 0.80 -7.57 -27.25
C VAL A 415 0.99 -8.96 -27.87
N ASP A 416 0.21 -9.93 -27.38
CA ASP A 416 0.25 -11.34 -27.81
C ASP A 416 -0.41 -11.61 -29.17
N ASN A 417 -1.12 -10.62 -29.70
CA ASN A 417 -1.68 -10.63 -31.04
C ASN A 417 -1.62 -9.20 -31.58
N ASP A 418 -2.66 -8.67 -32.20
CA ASP A 418 -2.54 -7.45 -32.98
C ASP A 418 -2.99 -6.17 -32.26
N ILE A 419 -2.42 -5.05 -32.75
CA ILE A 419 -2.99 -3.73 -32.58
C ILE A 419 -3.80 -3.42 -33.84
N ALA A 420 -5.05 -3.00 -33.68
CA ALA A 420 -5.89 -2.65 -34.82
C ALA A 420 -6.67 -1.35 -34.62
N SER A 421 -6.76 -0.55 -35.68
CA SER A 421 -7.56 0.66 -35.74
C SER A 421 -8.59 0.58 -36.86
N LYS A 422 -9.83 0.96 -36.53
CA LYS A 422 -10.95 1.21 -37.45
C LYS A 422 -11.77 2.39 -36.91
N ALA A 423 -11.15 3.55 -36.92
CA ALA A 423 -11.67 4.77 -36.32
C ALA A 423 -11.27 6.00 -37.14
N ASP A 424 -12.09 7.04 -37.10
CA ASP A 424 -11.74 8.34 -37.68
C ASP A 424 -11.36 9.31 -36.56
N ASN A 425 -10.49 10.29 -36.82
CA ASN A 425 -10.04 11.31 -35.87
C ASN A 425 -9.68 10.72 -34.49
N SER A 426 -8.90 9.65 -34.49
CA SER A 426 -8.54 8.88 -33.30
C SER A 426 -7.07 8.48 -33.37
N THR A 427 -6.37 8.53 -32.24
CA THR A 427 -4.94 8.26 -32.13
C THR A 427 -4.67 7.27 -31.01
N LEU A 428 -3.85 6.27 -31.30
CA LEU A 428 -3.19 5.41 -30.31
C LEU A 428 -1.71 5.78 -30.27
N SER A 429 -1.23 6.32 -29.16
CA SER A 429 0.20 6.62 -28.96
C SER A 429 0.80 5.67 -27.93
N ILE A 430 1.97 5.10 -28.24
CA ILE A 430 2.63 4.07 -27.43
C ILE A 430 4.11 4.45 -27.27
N GLY A 431 4.66 4.29 -26.07
CA GLY A 431 6.09 4.44 -25.79
C GLY A 431 6.93 3.46 -26.64
N SER A 432 7.03 2.22 -26.19
CA SER A 432 7.63 1.12 -26.97
C SER A 432 6.63 -0.01 -27.24
N PHE A 433 6.66 -0.59 -28.42
CA PHE A 433 5.77 -1.68 -28.83
C PHE A 433 6.51 -2.99 -29.01
N TYR A 434 5.97 -4.04 -28.39
CA TYR A 434 6.46 -5.41 -28.50
C TYR A 434 5.31 -6.34 -28.88
N GLY A 435 5.21 -6.64 -30.18
CA GLY A 435 4.36 -7.71 -30.67
C GLY A 435 5.10 -9.03 -30.50
N ILE A 436 4.65 -9.90 -29.58
CA ILE A 436 5.46 -11.02 -29.08
C ILE A 436 5.15 -12.40 -29.69
N ASN A 437 4.13 -12.52 -30.55
CA ASN A 437 3.66 -13.82 -31.01
C ASN A 437 3.82 -14.03 -32.52
N ASP A 438 4.55 -15.08 -32.89
CA ASP A 438 4.76 -15.54 -34.26
C ASP A 438 4.24 -16.96 -34.54
N LYS A 439 3.59 -17.64 -33.55
CA LYS A 439 3.41 -19.10 -33.44
C LYS A 439 2.75 -19.83 -34.61
N ASN A 440 2.36 -19.12 -35.67
CA ASN A 440 1.73 -19.65 -36.87
C ASN A 440 2.53 -19.42 -38.18
N ILE A 441 3.79 -18.97 -38.11
CA ILE A 441 4.71 -18.99 -39.26
C ILE A 441 5.36 -20.37 -39.42
N ILE A 442 5.53 -21.12 -38.31
CA ILE A 442 6.28 -22.38 -38.28
C ILE A 442 5.35 -23.62 -38.14
N ASN A 443 4.24 -23.55 -37.39
CA ASN A 443 3.29 -24.66 -37.18
C ASN A 443 1.86 -24.26 -37.58
N LYS A 444 1.32 -24.87 -38.65
CA LYS A 444 0.00 -24.54 -39.23
C LYS A 444 -1.20 -25.16 -38.50
N ASP A 445 -0.98 -25.92 -37.43
CA ASP A 445 -1.98 -26.80 -36.78
C ASP A 445 -2.79 -26.15 -35.63
N ASP A 446 -2.35 -25.01 -35.08
CA ASP A 446 -3.11 -24.30 -34.04
C ASP A 446 -4.07 -23.26 -34.65
N GLY A 447 -5.28 -23.18 -34.09
CA GLY A 447 -6.41 -22.41 -34.61
C GLY A 447 -6.06 -20.99 -35.08
N LEU A 448 -6.75 -20.55 -36.13
CA LEU A 448 -6.60 -19.25 -36.83
C LEU A 448 -6.68 -17.99 -35.95
N GLU A 449 -7.04 -18.14 -34.69
CA GLU A 449 -7.36 -17.13 -33.68
C GLU A 449 -6.20 -16.67 -32.78
N LYS A 450 -4.98 -17.17 -33.03
CA LYS A 450 -3.71 -16.76 -32.36
C LYS A 450 -2.63 -16.31 -33.35
N ARG A 451 -3.01 -15.48 -34.32
CA ARG A 451 -2.15 -15.25 -35.49
C ARG A 451 -1.60 -13.83 -35.54
N ALA A 452 -0.37 -13.76 -35.05
CA ALA A 452 0.68 -12.83 -35.43
C ALA A 452 0.52 -11.39 -34.94
N SER A 453 1.43 -11.01 -34.03
CA SER A 453 1.45 -9.67 -33.45
C SER A 453 1.87 -8.60 -34.46
N SER A 454 0.89 -8.05 -35.18
CA SER A 454 1.06 -7.02 -36.21
C SER A 454 0.30 -5.74 -35.87
N ILE A 455 0.56 -4.68 -36.63
CA ILE A 455 -0.16 -3.40 -36.55
C ILE A 455 -1.09 -3.30 -37.77
N ILE A 456 -2.38 -3.08 -37.54
CA ILE A 456 -3.40 -3.07 -38.60
C ILE A 456 -4.17 -1.75 -38.61
N VAL A 457 -4.24 -1.10 -39.77
CA VAL A 457 -5.14 0.05 -40.01
C VAL A 457 -6.17 -0.31 -41.07
N ASN A 458 -7.42 -0.44 -40.65
CA ASN A 458 -8.54 -0.84 -41.50
C ASN A 458 -9.46 0.34 -41.77
N ASP A 459 -9.08 1.16 -42.77
CA ASP A 459 -9.86 2.33 -43.19
C ASP A 459 -10.07 3.33 -42.04
N SER A 460 -8.97 3.75 -41.40
CA SER A 460 -8.96 4.85 -40.43
C SER A 460 -8.54 6.15 -41.12
N LYS A 461 -9.10 7.28 -40.71
CA LYS A 461 -8.77 8.59 -41.29
C LYS A 461 -8.75 9.67 -40.22
N ASN A 462 -7.60 10.34 -40.09
CA ASN A 462 -7.47 11.52 -39.25
C ASN A 462 -7.42 12.77 -40.13
N GLU A 463 -8.25 13.76 -39.79
CA GLU A 463 -8.22 15.07 -40.42
C GLU A 463 -6.90 15.78 -40.10
N LYS A 464 -6.36 16.51 -41.09
CA LYS A 464 -5.14 17.29 -40.90
C LYS A 464 -5.42 18.49 -40.01
N ASN A 465 -4.50 18.79 -39.09
CA ASN A 465 -4.52 20.06 -38.37
C ASN A 465 -3.65 21.07 -39.14
N GLY A 466 -4.27 21.78 -40.08
CA GLY A 466 -3.53 22.63 -41.02
C GLY A 466 -2.67 21.79 -41.97
N SER A 467 -1.35 21.96 -41.91
CA SER A 467 -0.39 21.18 -42.71
C SER A 467 0.09 19.90 -42.03
N GLU A 468 -0.19 19.72 -40.73
CA GLU A 468 0.30 18.59 -39.94
C GLU A 468 -0.63 17.38 -40.09
N GLU A 469 -0.04 16.24 -40.44
CA GLU A 469 -0.73 14.95 -40.41
C GLU A 469 -0.77 14.45 -38.97
N ILE A 470 -1.90 13.85 -38.59
CA ILE A 470 -2.10 13.30 -37.25
C ILE A 470 -2.02 11.78 -37.37
N PRO A 471 -1.16 11.11 -36.57
CA PRO A 471 -1.04 9.66 -36.63
C PRO A 471 -2.32 8.97 -36.16
N THR A 472 -2.65 7.86 -36.81
CA THR A 472 -3.65 6.91 -36.31
C THR A 472 -3.05 6.03 -35.23
N ILE A 473 -1.81 5.57 -35.44
CA ILE A 473 -1.02 4.81 -34.49
C ILE A 473 0.40 5.39 -34.50
N GLU A 474 0.92 5.75 -33.34
CA GLU A 474 2.26 6.29 -33.17
C GLU A 474 3.03 5.47 -32.15
N ILE A 475 4.19 4.95 -32.56
CA ILE A 475 5.16 4.30 -31.66
C ILE A 475 6.35 5.25 -31.52
N ASN A 476 6.68 5.63 -30.29
CA ASN A 476 7.61 6.73 -30.04
C ASN A 476 9.08 6.29 -29.96
N GLU A 477 9.36 5.18 -29.30
CA GLU A 477 10.73 4.80 -28.93
C GLU A 477 11.25 3.59 -29.70
N ASN A 478 10.67 2.40 -29.45
CA ASN A 478 11.10 1.14 -30.07
C ASN A 478 9.89 0.35 -30.57
N ALA A 479 10.08 -0.41 -31.66
CA ALA A 479 9.06 -1.31 -32.18
C ALA A 479 9.68 -2.66 -32.55
N TYR A 480 9.26 -3.73 -31.89
CA TYR A 480 9.59 -5.11 -32.21
C TYR A 480 8.32 -5.83 -32.62
N ILE A 481 8.18 -6.17 -33.89
CA ILE A 481 6.93 -6.71 -34.46
C ILE A 481 7.17 -8.15 -34.91
N TYR A 482 6.92 -9.10 -34.02
CA TYR A 482 7.09 -10.54 -34.26
C TYR A 482 5.88 -11.18 -34.95
N GLY A 483 5.21 -10.44 -35.83
CA GLY A 483 4.03 -10.90 -36.54
C GLY A 483 3.80 -10.20 -37.87
N VAL A 484 2.96 -10.82 -38.71
CA VAL A 484 2.44 -10.30 -39.97
C VAL A 484 0.91 -10.31 -40.04
N SER A 485 0.35 -9.42 -40.83
CA SER A 485 -1.09 -9.28 -41.03
C SER A 485 -1.68 -10.42 -41.86
N ILE A 486 -3.01 -10.59 -41.73
CA ILE A 486 -3.77 -11.63 -42.42
C ILE A 486 -4.96 -11.02 -43.15
N ILE A 487 -5.21 -11.50 -44.36
CA ILE A 487 -6.39 -11.13 -45.15
C ILE A 487 -7.45 -12.23 -45.00
N ASP A 488 -8.64 -11.80 -44.56
CA ASP A 488 -9.83 -12.65 -44.47
C ASP A 488 -10.32 -13.03 -45.88
N THR A 489 -9.93 -14.22 -46.31
CA THR A 489 -10.31 -14.88 -47.58
C THR A 489 -10.79 -16.30 -47.25
N SER A 490 -11.35 -17.02 -48.22
CA SER A 490 -11.83 -18.41 -48.03
C SER A 490 -10.81 -19.32 -47.31
N GLU A 491 -9.53 -19.18 -47.63
CA GLU A 491 -8.40 -19.71 -46.88
C GLU A 491 -7.58 -18.51 -46.38
N PRO A 492 -7.55 -18.20 -45.07
CA PRO A 492 -6.88 -17.00 -44.56
C PRO A 492 -5.46 -16.82 -45.08
N TYR A 493 -5.23 -15.71 -45.78
CA TYR A 493 -3.99 -15.45 -46.48
C TYR A 493 -3.01 -14.69 -45.58
N ILE A 494 -1.87 -15.32 -45.29
CA ILE A 494 -0.77 -14.72 -44.55
C ILE A 494 -0.03 -13.76 -45.48
N THR A 495 0.05 -12.48 -45.10
CA THR A 495 0.82 -11.49 -45.86
C THR A 495 2.29 -11.51 -45.43
N GLY A 496 3.12 -10.72 -46.11
CA GLY A 496 4.46 -10.39 -45.64
C GLY A 496 4.51 -9.00 -45.00
N GLU A 497 3.41 -8.48 -44.46
CA GLU A 497 3.33 -7.12 -43.88
C GLU A 497 3.25 -7.20 -42.35
N SER A 498 4.20 -6.61 -41.63
CA SER A 498 4.10 -6.39 -40.18
C SER A 498 3.26 -5.16 -39.83
N THR A 499 3.10 -4.23 -40.78
CA THR A 499 2.13 -3.13 -40.73
C THR A 499 1.12 -3.25 -41.87
N GLY A 500 -0.04 -3.85 -41.60
CA GLY A 500 -1.09 -4.07 -42.60
C GLY A 500 -2.01 -2.86 -42.73
N VAL A 501 -2.01 -2.22 -43.90
CA VAL A 501 -2.93 -1.11 -44.21
C VAL A 501 -3.87 -1.53 -45.33
N LYS A 502 -5.17 -1.33 -45.11
CA LYS A 502 -6.20 -1.69 -46.10
C LYS A 502 -5.91 -1.02 -47.46
N GLY A 503 -5.75 -1.84 -48.49
CA GLY A 503 -5.48 -1.40 -49.86
C GLY A 503 -4.07 -1.74 -50.33
N ASN A 504 -3.09 -1.80 -49.41
CA ASN A 504 -1.71 -2.14 -49.77
C ASN A 504 -1.54 -3.58 -50.23
N TYR A 505 -2.46 -4.48 -49.85
CA TYR A 505 -2.50 -5.87 -50.30
C TYR A 505 -2.56 -6.02 -51.84
N ILE A 506 -2.87 -4.95 -52.59
CA ILE A 506 -2.77 -4.93 -54.05
C ILE A 506 -1.39 -5.35 -54.56
N ALA A 507 -0.32 -5.16 -53.77
CA ALA A 507 1.01 -5.64 -54.08
C ALA A 507 1.04 -7.16 -54.35
N TYR A 508 0.26 -7.94 -53.60
CA TYR A 508 0.17 -9.39 -53.76
C TYR A 508 -0.71 -9.84 -54.91
N ALA A 509 -1.47 -8.93 -55.54
CA ALA A 509 -2.28 -9.23 -56.71
C ALA A 509 -1.59 -8.86 -58.03
N ASN A 510 -0.35 -8.38 -57.98
CA ASN A 510 0.40 -7.90 -59.13
C ASN A 510 1.76 -8.60 -59.25
N VAL A 511 2.17 -8.82 -60.50
CA VAL A 511 3.47 -9.38 -60.85
C VAL A 511 4.56 -8.33 -60.60
N VAL A 512 5.57 -8.70 -59.83
CA VAL A 512 6.81 -7.96 -59.59
C VAL A 512 7.98 -8.68 -60.22
N ASP A 513 8.03 -10.01 -60.11
CA ASP A 513 9.00 -10.89 -60.75
C ASP A 513 8.29 -11.83 -61.74
N PRO A 514 8.27 -11.48 -63.05
CA PRO A 514 7.59 -12.28 -64.07
C PRO A 514 8.10 -13.71 -64.24
N GLU A 515 9.32 -14.00 -63.78
CA GLU A 515 9.93 -15.33 -63.94
C GLU A 515 9.55 -16.27 -62.79
N ASN A 516 9.28 -15.73 -61.59
CA ASN A 516 9.09 -16.52 -60.36
C ASN A 516 7.71 -16.36 -59.71
N ASP A 517 6.99 -15.26 -59.95
CA ASP A 517 5.71 -15.01 -59.29
C ASP A 517 4.63 -15.98 -59.79
N LYS A 518 4.02 -16.69 -58.85
CA LYS A 518 2.86 -17.56 -59.08
C LYS A 518 1.69 -17.04 -58.29
N PHE A 519 0.47 -17.24 -58.79
CA PHE A 519 -0.74 -16.74 -58.15
C PHE A 519 -1.76 -17.84 -57.96
N LYS A 520 -2.37 -17.87 -56.78
CA LYS A 520 -3.48 -18.77 -56.42
C LYS A 520 -4.73 -17.94 -56.13
N TYR A 521 -5.89 -18.52 -56.40
CA TYR A 521 -7.17 -17.90 -56.08
C TYR A 521 -7.56 -18.22 -54.64
N TYR A 522 -7.68 -17.18 -53.83
CA TYR A 522 -8.11 -17.13 -52.45
C TYR A 522 -9.42 -16.32 -52.39
N ASP A 523 -10.58 -16.97 -52.60
CA ASP A 523 -11.87 -16.27 -52.77
C ASP A 523 -12.06 -15.13 -51.74
N PRO A 524 -12.28 -13.87 -52.18
CA PRO A 524 -12.54 -13.42 -53.56
C PRO A 524 -11.32 -12.93 -54.36
N LEU A 525 -10.10 -13.03 -53.82
CA LEU A 525 -8.88 -12.43 -54.36
C LEU A 525 -7.99 -13.44 -55.10
N GLN A 526 -7.20 -12.98 -56.06
CA GLN A 526 -6.08 -13.73 -56.62
C GLN A 526 -4.78 -13.15 -56.07
N LEU A 527 -4.00 -13.95 -55.35
CA LEU A 527 -2.87 -13.49 -54.55
C LEU A 527 -1.62 -14.34 -54.83
N LEU A 528 -0.45 -13.74 -54.59
CA LEU A 528 0.87 -14.33 -54.73
C LEU A 528 1.01 -15.60 -53.88
N GLU A 529 1.46 -16.68 -54.50
CA GLU A 529 1.76 -17.96 -53.86
C GLU A 529 3.26 -18.20 -53.84
N ILE A 530 3.80 -18.60 -52.69
CA ILE A 530 5.20 -18.98 -52.53
C ILE A 530 5.26 -20.49 -52.27
N ASP A 531 5.84 -21.24 -53.21
CA ASP A 531 5.79 -22.71 -53.18
C ASP A 531 6.66 -23.34 -52.08
N GLU A 532 7.83 -22.78 -51.74
CA GLU A 532 8.76 -23.37 -50.75
C GLU A 532 9.66 -22.33 -50.06
N GLY A 533 9.84 -22.47 -48.73
CA GLY A 533 10.86 -21.78 -47.90
C GLY A 533 10.64 -20.26 -47.67
N ASN A 534 10.82 -19.81 -46.43
CA ASN A 534 10.77 -18.40 -45.98
C ASN A 534 9.63 -17.57 -46.61
N GLU A 535 8.40 -18.10 -46.57
CA GLU A 535 7.22 -17.50 -47.21
C GLU A 535 7.02 -16.02 -46.80
N VAL A 536 7.16 -15.71 -45.51
CA VAL A 536 6.96 -14.36 -44.97
C VAL A 536 8.01 -13.38 -45.49
N GLU A 537 9.29 -13.76 -45.44
CA GLU A 537 10.41 -12.93 -45.93
C GLU A 537 10.26 -12.63 -47.43
N LYS A 538 9.96 -13.65 -48.24
CA LYS A 538 9.76 -13.49 -49.68
C LYS A 538 8.55 -12.61 -50.00
N LYS A 539 7.45 -12.75 -49.27
CA LYS A 539 6.27 -11.87 -49.40
C LYS A 539 6.58 -10.44 -48.94
N ALA A 540 7.44 -10.25 -47.94
CA ALA A 540 7.89 -8.92 -47.50
C ALA A 540 8.74 -8.24 -48.57
N ASP A 541 9.68 -8.97 -49.18
CA ASP A 541 10.50 -8.46 -50.28
C ASP A 541 9.68 -8.15 -51.53
N HIS A 542 8.75 -9.03 -51.91
CA HIS A 542 7.79 -8.76 -52.99
C HIS A 542 7.02 -7.46 -52.75
N PHE A 543 6.50 -7.29 -51.54
CA PHE A 543 5.76 -6.09 -51.14
C PHE A 543 6.64 -4.83 -51.23
N LYS A 544 7.85 -4.88 -50.67
CA LYS A 544 8.81 -3.77 -50.73
C LYS A 544 9.13 -3.40 -52.18
N ASN A 545 9.42 -4.39 -53.02
CA ASN A 545 9.79 -4.19 -54.41
C ASN A 545 8.62 -3.62 -55.23
N TYR A 546 7.39 -4.07 -54.99
CA TYR A 546 6.19 -3.51 -55.64
C TYR A 546 6.04 -2.01 -55.40
N TRP A 547 6.36 -1.55 -54.19
CA TRP A 547 6.28 -0.14 -53.76
C TRP A 547 7.58 0.66 -53.95
N SER A 548 8.60 0.09 -54.61
CA SER A 548 9.84 0.79 -54.90
C SER A 548 9.70 1.79 -56.07
N GLY A 549 10.61 2.77 -56.15
CA GLY A 549 10.62 3.79 -57.19
C GLY A 549 9.62 4.93 -56.95
N ASP A 550 8.80 5.25 -57.95
CA ASP A 550 7.83 6.35 -57.89
C ASP A 550 6.51 5.99 -57.18
N ARG A 551 6.34 4.72 -56.82
CA ARG A 551 5.16 4.24 -56.08
C ARG A 551 5.34 4.51 -54.60
N LYS A 552 4.24 4.72 -53.88
CA LYS A 552 4.23 4.88 -52.42
C LYS A 552 3.11 4.05 -51.82
N ALA A 553 3.45 3.29 -50.79
CA ALA A 553 2.45 2.59 -49.99
C ALA A 553 1.68 3.59 -49.13
N ASP A 554 0.43 3.27 -48.82
CA ASP A 554 -0.34 4.03 -47.83
C ASP A 554 0.15 3.65 -46.43
N SER A 555 0.60 4.62 -45.63
CA SER A 555 1.01 4.38 -44.24
C SER A 555 -0.18 4.16 -43.31
N GLY A 556 -1.40 4.53 -43.73
CA GLY A 556 -2.59 4.50 -42.88
C GLY A 556 -2.46 5.42 -41.65
N GLY A 557 -1.48 6.34 -41.64
CA GLY A 557 -1.13 7.12 -40.44
C GLY A 557 -0.41 6.31 -39.36
N ILE A 558 0.26 5.20 -39.70
CA ILE A 558 1.16 4.49 -38.79
C ILE A 558 2.52 5.20 -38.79
N TRP A 559 2.96 5.66 -37.62
CA TRP A 559 4.25 6.29 -37.41
C TRP A 559 5.11 5.37 -36.53
N LEU A 560 6.27 4.99 -37.07
CA LEU A 560 7.20 4.05 -36.46
C LEU A 560 8.54 4.74 -36.21
N PRO A 561 9.27 4.35 -35.14
CA PRO A 561 10.60 4.88 -34.87
C PRO A 561 11.64 4.26 -35.80
N ASP A 562 12.80 4.91 -35.93
CA ASP A 562 13.91 4.42 -36.75
C ASP A 562 14.42 3.04 -36.31
N ASN A 563 14.33 2.72 -35.01
CA ASN A 563 14.76 1.46 -34.43
C ASN A 563 13.70 0.35 -34.53
N THR A 564 12.94 0.29 -35.62
CA THR A 564 11.92 -0.74 -35.83
C THR A 564 12.53 -2.05 -36.33
N LYS A 565 12.21 -3.16 -35.65
CA LYS A 565 12.54 -4.54 -36.02
C LYS A 565 11.26 -5.32 -36.31
N ALA A 566 11.18 -5.95 -37.47
CA ALA A 566 10.00 -6.67 -37.92
C ALA A 566 10.36 -7.89 -38.76
N ILE A 567 9.57 -8.96 -38.59
CA ILE A 567 9.69 -10.18 -39.40
C ILE A 567 9.02 -10.05 -40.77
N GLY A 568 8.20 -9.02 -40.98
CA GLY A 568 7.59 -8.67 -42.26
C GLY A 568 7.96 -7.25 -42.68
N ALA A 569 7.43 -6.84 -43.83
CA ALA A 569 7.59 -5.50 -44.35
C ALA A 569 6.83 -4.48 -43.49
N VAL A 570 7.43 -3.31 -43.31
CA VAL A 570 6.78 -2.17 -42.65
C VAL A 570 6.67 -0.97 -43.59
N VAL A 571 5.63 -0.18 -43.40
CA VAL A 571 5.38 1.07 -44.13
C VAL A 571 5.68 2.24 -43.21
N HIS A 572 6.62 3.10 -43.62
CA HIS A 572 6.97 4.31 -42.89
C HIS A 572 6.01 5.46 -43.23
N ALA A 573 5.95 6.48 -42.36
CA ALA A 573 5.03 7.62 -42.49
C ALA A 573 5.10 8.32 -43.88
N ASN A 574 6.28 8.35 -44.51
CA ASN A 574 6.52 8.97 -45.81
C ASN A 574 6.07 8.10 -47.03
N GLY A 575 5.52 6.91 -46.78
CA GLY A 575 5.07 5.92 -47.77
C GLY A 575 6.17 5.00 -48.31
N THR A 576 7.39 5.10 -47.81
CA THR A 576 8.48 4.15 -48.14
C THR A 576 8.32 2.87 -47.34
N THR A 577 8.87 1.78 -47.89
CA THR A 577 8.77 0.44 -47.30
C THR A 577 10.15 -0.11 -46.96
N SER A 578 10.23 -0.82 -45.85
CA SER A 578 11.35 -1.70 -45.52
C SER A 578 10.85 -3.14 -45.50
N GLY A 579 11.74 -4.08 -45.87
CA GLY A 579 11.44 -5.51 -45.89
C GLY A 579 11.78 -6.14 -44.55
N PHE A 580 12.03 -7.45 -44.55
CA PHE A 580 12.52 -8.19 -43.37
C PHE A 580 13.79 -7.54 -42.81
N ASN A 581 13.84 -7.30 -41.50
CA ASN A 581 15.03 -6.77 -40.82
C ASN A 581 15.25 -7.33 -39.39
N TRP A 582 14.68 -8.50 -39.13
CA TRP A 582 14.80 -9.22 -37.85
C TRP A 582 16.19 -9.81 -37.64
N ASP A 583 16.71 -9.76 -36.41
CA ASP A 583 18.04 -10.26 -36.04
C ASP A 583 18.03 -10.93 -34.64
N SER A 584 19.17 -11.47 -34.22
CA SER A 584 19.32 -12.15 -32.93
C SER A 584 19.07 -11.25 -31.72
N ASP A 585 19.37 -9.95 -31.84
CA ASP A 585 19.13 -8.99 -30.75
C ASP A 585 17.62 -8.77 -30.56
N ALA A 586 16.85 -8.79 -31.65
CA ALA A 586 15.39 -8.78 -31.61
C ALA A 586 14.81 -10.07 -31.00
N ASP A 587 15.39 -11.24 -31.29
CA ASP A 587 14.98 -12.52 -30.67
C ASP A 587 15.13 -12.50 -29.14
N ASP A 588 16.28 -12.02 -28.64
CA ASP A 588 16.54 -11.91 -27.20
C ASP A 588 15.53 -10.96 -26.53
N LYS A 589 15.20 -9.84 -27.20
CA LYS A 589 14.24 -8.86 -26.68
C LYS A 589 12.81 -9.36 -26.66
N ILE A 590 12.38 -10.09 -27.69
CA ILE A 590 11.05 -10.72 -27.66
C ILE A 590 10.98 -11.79 -26.58
N SER A 591 12.02 -12.60 -26.41
CA SER A 591 12.05 -13.65 -25.38
C SER A 591 11.89 -13.05 -23.97
N GLU A 592 12.59 -11.95 -23.67
CA GLU A 592 12.45 -11.19 -22.41
C GLU A 592 10.99 -10.73 -22.20
N LYS A 593 10.36 -10.18 -23.25
CA LYS A 593 8.97 -9.69 -23.17
C LYS A 593 7.92 -10.79 -23.13
N GLN A 594 8.19 -11.96 -23.72
CA GLN A 594 7.34 -13.14 -23.60
C GLN A 594 7.31 -13.68 -22.16
N GLU A 595 8.47 -13.73 -21.50
CA GLU A 595 8.55 -14.08 -20.07
C GLU A 595 7.81 -13.08 -19.21
N GLU A 596 7.99 -11.78 -19.48
CA GLU A 596 7.29 -10.70 -18.78
C GLU A 596 5.76 -10.80 -18.97
N TYR A 597 5.30 -11.03 -20.20
CA TYR A 597 3.87 -11.22 -20.49
C TYR A 597 3.30 -12.42 -19.73
N ALA A 598 3.99 -13.56 -19.73
CA ALA A 598 3.55 -14.76 -19.02
C ALA A 598 3.45 -14.50 -17.50
N LYS A 599 4.45 -13.82 -16.93
CA LYS A 599 4.51 -13.44 -15.51
C LYS A 599 3.32 -12.56 -15.07
N TYR A 600 2.86 -11.64 -15.92
CA TYR A 600 1.82 -10.68 -15.57
C TYR A 600 0.41 -11.06 -16.01
N VAL A 601 0.27 -11.90 -17.05
CA VAL A 601 -1.04 -12.26 -17.63
C VAL A 601 -1.49 -13.65 -17.21
N TYR A 602 -0.56 -14.61 -17.11
CA TYR A 602 -0.89 -16.01 -16.81
C TYR A 602 -0.90 -16.34 -15.32
N SER A 603 -0.46 -15.42 -14.47
CA SER A 603 -0.60 -15.48 -13.01
C SER A 603 -1.19 -14.19 -12.46
N LEU A 604 -1.87 -14.27 -11.32
CA LEU A 604 -2.33 -13.10 -10.57
C LEU A 604 -1.20 -12.42 -9.79
N ILE A 605 -0.16 -13.20 -9.50
CA ILE A 605 1.08 -12.76 -8.85
C ILE A 605 2.19 -12.94 -9.87
N ALA A 606 3.11 -11.98 -9.90
CA ALA A 606 4.37 -12.13 -10.61
C ALA A 606 5.13 -13.42 -10.20
N ASP A 607 5.10 -14.47 -11.02
CA ASP A 607 5.89 -15.70 -10.83
C ASP A 607 6.75 -16.01 -12.07
N ASN A 608 8.02 -16.33 -11.83
CA ASN A 608 9.03 -16.67 -12.83
C ASN A 608 8.88 -18.11 -13.37
N ASN A 609 8.00 -18.93 -12.80
CA ASN A 609 7.80 -20.32 -13.24
C ASN A 609 6.94 -20.44 -14.52
N ASN A 610 6.23 -19.37 -14.90
CA ASN A 610 5.34 -19.38 -16.05
C ASN A 610 6.11 -19.21 -17.36
N LYS A 611 5.99 -20.21 -18.25
CA LYS A 611 6.59 -20.18 -19.58
C LYS A 611 5.54 -19.82 -20.62
N TYR A 612 5.86 -18.83 -21.45
CA TYR A 612 5.02 -18.38 -22.56
C TYR A 612 4.64 -19.51 -23.54
N ASP A 613 5.50 -20.52 -23.69
CA ASP A 613 5.27 -21.68 -24.57
C ASP A 613 4.46 -22.83 -23.98
N VAL A 614 4.25 -22.85 -22.66
CA VAL A 614 3.64 -24.00 -21.97
C VAL A 614 2.14 -23.83 -21.78
N LEU A 615 1.65 -22.61 -21.60
CA LEU A 615 0.23 -22.35 -21.33
C LEU A 615 -0.54 -22.02 -22.63
N LYS A 616 -1.37 -22.97 -23.07
CA LYS A 616 -2.19 -22.83 -24.29
C LYS A 616 -3.32 -21.83 -24.14
N GLU A 617 -3.84 -21.56 -22.94
CA GLU A 617 -4.79 -20.47 -22.66
C GLU A 617 -4.64 -20.06 -21.18
N PRO A 618 -4.77 -18.76 -20.85
CA PRO A 618 -4.82 -18.31 -19.46
C PRO A 618 -6.07 -18.88 -18.76
N ILE A 619 -5.84 -19.57 -17.65
CA ILE A 619 -6.90 -20.06 -16.75
C ILE A 619 -7.52 -18.84 -16.04
N ASN A 620 -8.83 -18.82 -15.80
CA ASN A 620 -9.45 -17.76 -15.01
C ASN A 620 -9.05 -17.92 -13.55
N LEU A 621 -7.90 -17.37 -13.16
CA LEU A 621 -7.39 -17.47 -11.81
C LEU A 621 -8.25 -16.71 -10.79
N VAL A 622 -9.02 -15.71 -11.22
CA VAL A 622 -9.88 -14.93 -10.33
C VAL A 622 -11.04 -15.77 -9.79
N SER A 623 -11.52 -16.76 -10.55
CA SER A 623 -12.61 -17.64 -10.08
C SER A 623 -12.22 -18.49 -8.89
N ASP A 624 -10.93 -18.80 -8.78
CA ASP A 624 -10.36 -19.72 -7.80
C ASP A 624 -9.66 -18.97 -6.65
N LEU A 625 -9.48 -17.65 -6.80
CA LEU A 625 -8.81 -16.79 -5.84
C LEU A 625 -9.51 -16.75 -4.47
N PHE A 626 -10.84 -16.80 -4.46
CA PHE A 626 -11.62 -16.71 -3.23
C PHE A 626 -12.95 -17.46 -3.31
N ASP A 627 -13.52 -17.84 -2.17
CA ASP A 627 -14.91 -18.32 -2.06
C ASP A 627 -15.59 -17.67 -0.85
N VAL A 628 -16.48 -16.72 -1.10
CA VAL A 628 -17.21 -16.02 -0.02
C VAL A 628 -18.25 -16.91 0.68
N LYS A 629 -18.50 -18.14 0.22
CA LYS A 629 -19.37 -19.09 0.94
C LYS A 629 -18.78 -19.53 2.27
N ASN A 630 -17.46 -19.43 2.42
CA ASN A 630 -16.74 -19.80 3.63
C ASN A 630 -16.80 -18.74 4.74
N ILE A 631 -17.43 -17.59 4.47
CA ILE A 631 -17.64 -16.54 5.48
C ILE A 631 -18.50 -17.08 6.62
N SER A 632 -18.07 -16.82 7.86
CA SER A 632 -18.81 -17.18 9.08
C SER A 632 -20.22 -16.57 9.06
N SER A 633 -21.20 -17.30 9.60
CA SER A 633 -22.57 -16.79 9.79
C SER A 633 -22.65 -15.53 10.66
N ASP A 634 -21.61 -15.27 11.45
CA ASP A 634 -21.56 -14.14 12.37
C ASP A 634 -21.04 -12.86 11.69
N TYR A 635 -20.49 -12.95 10.47
CA TYR A 635 -20.13 -11.79 9.69
C TYR A 635 -21.39 -11.13 9.13
N ASN A 636 -21.52 -9.83 9.40
CA ASN A 636 -22.58 -9.01 8.85
C ASN A 636 -21.98 -7.73 8.28
N VAL A 637 -22.05 -7.58 6.96
CA VAL A 637 -21.46 -6.46 6.23
C VAL A 637 -22.07 -5.11 6.59
N VAL A 638 -23.31 -5.08 7.09
CA VAL A 638 -23.97 -3.85 7.55
C VAL A 638 -23.24 -3.24 8.74
N ASN A 639 -22.53 -4.04 9.56
CA ASN A 639 -21.75 -3.54 10.68
C ASN A 639 -20.52 -2.72 10.23
N GLU A 640 -20.03 -2.93 9.00
CA GLU A 640 -18.89 -2.20 8.43
C GLU A 640 -19.20 -0.71 8.22
N GLN A 641 -20.47 -0.30 8.17
CA GLN A 641 -20.85 1.10 7.96
C GLN A 641 -20.31 2.04 9.04
N SER A 642 -20.14 1.54 10.26
CA SER A 642 -19.60 2.31 11.39
C SER A 642 -18.08 2.36 11.44
N LYS A 643 -17.39 1.53 10.66
CA LYS A 643 -15.92 1.44 10.64
C LYS A 643 -15.34 2.46 9.65
N LYS A 644 -14.16 2.99 9.95
CA LYS A 644 -13.43 3.88 9.02
C LYS A 644 -12.84 3.10 7.85
N GLU A 645 -12.20 1.98 8.15
CA GLU A 645 -11.60 1.04 7.22
C GLU A 645 -12.49 -0.21 7.16
N LYS A 646 -12.87 -0.67 5.97
CA LYS A 646 -13.96 -1.63 5.80
C LYS A 646 -13.52 -2.89 5.07
N ALA A 647 -13.98 -4.04 5.54
CA ALA A 647 -13.84 -5.31 4.84
C ALA A 647 -15.21 -5.72 4.29
N ILE A 648 -15.42 -5.55 2.99
CA ILE A 648 -16.71 -5.76 2.33
C ILE A 648 -16.66 -7.03 1.49
N PHE A 649 -17.45 -8.03 1.88
CA PHE A 649 -17.57 -9.28 1.15
C PHE A 649 -19.01 -9.53 0.73
N SER A 650 -19.24 -9.88 -0.54
CA SER A 650 -20.56 -10.10 -1.11
C SER A 650 -20.67 -11.41 -1.90
N LYS A 651 -21.78 -12.14 -1.67
CA LYS A 651 -22.22 -13.26 -2.52
C LYS A 651 -22.95 -12.79 -3.78
N GLY A 652 -23.46 -11.56 -3.78
CA GLY A 652 -24.18 -10.94 -4.88
C GLY A 652 -23.37 -9.81 -5.53
N ASN A 653 -24.09 -8.87 -6.13
CA ASN A 653 -23.50 -7.68 -6.75
C ASN A 653 -23.21 -6.61 -5.70
N ILE A 654 -22.30 -5.68 -6.02
CA ILE A 654 -22.03 -4.49 -5.20
C ILE A 654 -22.24 -3.24 -6.05
N VAL A 655 -23.00 -2.28 -5.52
CA VAL A 655 -23.16 -0.94 -6.10
C VAL A 655 -22.62 0.09 -5.13
N ILE A 656 -21.69 0.92 -5.59
CA ILE A 656 -21.07 1.99 -4.81
C ILE A 656 -21.49 3.33 -5.40
N LYS A 657 -22.07 4.19 -4.57
CA LYS A 657 -22.54 5.52 -4.97
C LYS A 657 -22.25 6.54 -3.88
N ARG A 658 -22.23 7.81 -4.25
CA ARG A 658 -22.03 8.92 -3.32
C ARG A 658 -23.30 9.20 -2.53
N SER A 659 -23.22 9.37 -1.21
CA SER A 659 -24.40 9.73 -0.42
C SER A 659 -24.84 11.17 -0.69
N GLY A 660 -26.16 11.35 -0.86
CA GLY A 660 -26.78 12.67 -0.90
C GLY A 660 -27.06 13.28 0.47
N ASN A 661 -26.97 12.51 1.57
CA ASN A 661 -27.29 12.95 2.93
C ASN A 661 -26.06 13.09 3.85
N GLY A 662 -24.86 12.83 3.31
CA GLY A 662 -23.58 12.99 4.00
C GLY A 662 -23.23 11.89 5.01
N LYS A 663 -24.04 10.83 5.12
CA LYS A 663 -23.74 9.67 5.96
C LYS A 663 -23.39 8.46 5.09
N CYS A 664 -22.39 7.72 5.52
CA CYS A 664 -22.12 6.40 4.96
C CYS A 664 -23.25 5.45 5.37
N SER A 665 -23.75 4.65 4.42
CA SER A 665 -24.67 3.55 4.70
C SER A 665 -24.32 2.32 3.87
N ILE A 666 -24.54 1.15 4.46
CA ILE A 666 -24.33 -0.13 3.81
C ILE A 666 -25.61 -0.94 4.02
N ASN A 667 -26.23 -1.35 2.92
CA ASN A 667 -27.44 -2.17 2.94
C ASN A 667 -27.20 -3.44 2.15
N GLU A 668 -27.66 -4.56 2.70
CA GLU A 668 -27.66 -5.87 2.05
C GLU A 668 -29.12 -6.31 1.82
N ASP A 669 -29.44 -6.79 0.61
CA ASP A 669 -30.77 -7.30 0.28
C ASP A 669 -30.87 -8.84 0.46
N GLU A 670 -32.07 -9.40 0.26
CA GLU A 670 -32.31 -10.85 0.39
C GLU A 670 -31.50 -11.70 -0.61
N MET A 671 -30.97 -11.10 -1.68
CA MET A 671 -30.12 -11.76 -2.68
C MET A 671 -28.63 -11.60 -2.36
N ASN A 672 -28.28 -11.00 -1.21
CA ASN A 672 -26.92 -10.62 -0.81
C ASN A 672 -26.29 -9.58 -1.76
N ASN A 673 -27.08 -8.74 -2.44
CA ASN A 673 -26.53 -7.58 -3.12
C ASN A 673 -26.28 -6.48 -2.10
N ILE A 674 -25.14 -5.80 -2.23
CA ILE A 674 -24.74 -4.73 -1.33
C ILE A 674 -24.83 -3.39 -2.04
N THR A 675 -25.50 -2.43 -1.42
CA THR A 675 -25.42 -1.02 -1.81
C THR A 675 -24.63 -0.25 -0.77
N ILE A 676 -23.57 0.41 -1.20
CA ILE A 676 -22.73 1.29 -0.38
C ILE A 676 -23.00 2.73 -0.80
N GLU A 677 -23.47 3.53 0.15
CA GLU A 677 -23.48 4.99 0.03
C GLU A 677 -22.28 5.52 0.81
N THR A 678 -21.33 6.20 0.14
CA THR A 678 -20.15 6.79 0.79
C THR A 678 -20.51 8.06 1.56
N VAL A 679 -19.60 8.62 2.36
CA VAL A 679 -19.76 9.98 2.91
C VAL A 679 -19.81 11.05 1.82
N SER A 680 -20.18 12.28 2.19
CA SER A 680 -20.43 13.39 1.24
C SER A 680 -19.22 13.80 0.41
N ASP A 681 -18.01 13.56 0.87
CA ASP A 681 -16.75 13.80 0.14
C ASP A 681 -16.41 12.67 -0.84
N GLY A 682 -17.09 11.53 -0.77
CA GLY A 682 -16.86 10.37 -1.62
C GLY A 682 -15.85 9.37 -1.05
N GLU A 683 -15.28 9.60 0.14
CA GLU A 683 -14.20 8.76 0.68
C GLU A 683 -14.69 7.32 0.99
N LEU A 684 -13.96 6.33 0.49
CA LEU A 684 -14.16 4.92 0.80
C LEU A 684 -12.83 4.17 0.94
N ASN A 685 -12.46 3.87 2.18
CA ASN A 685 -11.28 3.07 2.50
C ASN A 685 -11.71 1.61 2.76
N ALA A 686 -11.49 0.72 1.79
CA ALA A 686 -12.00 -0.63 1.87
C ALA A 686 -11.22 -1.68 1.07
N VAL A 687 -11.31 -2.93 1.52
CA VAL A 687 -11.10 -4.11 0.67
C VAL A 687 -12.48 -4.62 0.28
N ILE A 688 -12.73 -4.74 -1.02
CA ILE A 688 -14.02 -5.15 -1.57
C ILE A 688 -13.84 -6.45 -2.35
N VAL A 689 -14.62 -7.47 -1.99
CA VAL A 689 -14.60 -8.79 -2.64
C VAL A 689 -16.03 -9.21 -2.99
N ALA A 690 -16.29 -9.50 -4.26
CA ALA A 690 -17.64 -9.84 -4.75
C ALA A 690 -17.64 -11.04 -5.70
N GLU A 691 -18.52 -12.02 -5.44
CA GLU A 691 -18.80 -13.08 -6.43
C GLU A 691 -19.54 -12.51 -7.66
N GLY A 692 -20.42 -11.53 -7.44
CA GLY A 692 -21.15 -10.83 -8.49
C GLY A 692 -20.43 -9.59 -9.02
N ASP A 693 -21.13 -8.82 -9.84
CA ASP A 693 -20.63 -7.62 -10.49
C ASP A 693 -20.43 -6.47 -9.49
N VAL A 694 -19.43 -5.63 -9.72
CA VAL A 694 -19.20 -4.39 -8.97
C VAL A 694 -19.48 -3.20 -9.88
N THR A 695 -20.31 -2.27 -9.43
CA THR A 695 -20.66 -1.06 -10.17
C THR A 695 -20.35 0.19 -9.35
N ILE A 696 -19.57 1.10 -9.92
CA ILE A 696 -19.25 2.42 -9.37
C ILE A 696 -20.14 3.44 -10.09
N ASP A 697 -21.20 3.89 -9.41
CA ASP A 697 -22.29 4.73 -9.94
C ASP A 697 -22.33 6.13 -9.31
N GLY A 698 -21.28 6.51 -8.57
CA GLY A 698 -21.10 7.86 -8.05
C GLY A 698 -19.63 8.23 -7.97
N ASP A 699 -19.34 9.53 -7.90
CA ASP A 699 -17.95 10.01 -7.77
C ASP A 699 -17.42 9.66 -6.38
N VAL A 700 -16.50 8.70 -6.34
CA VAL A 700 -15.91 8.11 -5.12
C VAL A 700 -14.40 8.32 -5.12
N ASP A 701 -13.82 8.54 -3.94
CA ASP A 701 -12.38 8.51 -3.70
C ASP A 701 -12.06 7.23 -2.93
N PHE A 702 -11.76 6.17 -3.68
CA PHE A 702 -11.57 4.82 -3.19
C PHE A 702 -10.09 4.56 -2.88
N LYS A 703 -9.81 4.06 -1.68
CA LYS A 703 -8.48 3.58 -1.28
C LYS A 703 -8.55 2.14 -0.82
N GLY A 704 -7.71 1.29 -1.38
CA GLY A 704 -7.66 -0.14 -1.09
C GLY A 704 -7.67 -0.97 -2.38
N THR A 705 -8.45 -2.05 -2.41
CA THR A 705 -8.50 -2.95 -3.58
C THR A 705 -9.90 -3.53 -3.80
N ILE A 706 -10.25 -3.73 -5.08
CA ILE A 706 -11.52 -4.31 -5.53
C ILE A 706 -11.22 -5.62 -6.25
N ILE A 707 -11.79 -6.71 -5.75
CA ILE A 707 -11.73 -8.04 -6.34
C ILE A 707 -13.14 -8.49 -6.68
N THR A 708 -13.37 -8.90 -7.92
CA THR A 708 -14.68 -9.42 -8.34
C THR A 708 -14.53 -10.58 -9.31
N LYS A 709 -15.35 -11.63 -9.17
CA LYS A 709 -15.51 -12.67 -10.21
C LYS A 709 -16.46 -12.22 -11.33
N GLY A 710 -17.24 -11.18 -11.08
CA GLY A 710 -18.12 -10.52 -12.02
C GLY A 710 -17.42 -9.50 -12.91
N ASN A 711 -18.24 -8.64 -13.50
CA ASN A 711 -17.82 -7.46 -14.23
C ASN A 711 -17.55 -6.30 -13.27
N LEU A 712 -16.65 -5.40 -13.68
CA LEU A 712 -16.45 -4.10 -13.04
C LEU A 712 -16.95 -2.99 -13.96
N ASN A 713 -17.96 -2.24 -13.54
CA ASN A 713 -18.53 -1.12 -14.30
C ASN A 713 -18.23 0.20 -13.59
N ILE A 714 -17.53 1.11 -14.25
CA ILE A 714 -17.21 2.45 -13.74
C ILE A 714 -17.95 3.47 -14.60
N ASN A 715 -18.96 4.11 -14.00
CA ASN A 715 -19.85 5.05 -14.69
C ASN A 715 -19.72 6.50 -14.17
N SER A 716 -18.65 6.79 -13.42
CA SER A 716 -18.47 8.04 -12.68
C SER A 716 -17.02 8.52 -12.67
N SER A 717 -16.80 9.78 -12.32
CA SER A 717 -15.46 10.39 -12.26
C SER A 717 -14.79 10.10 -10.91
N SER A 718 -14.48 8.82 -10.68
CA SER A 718 -13.95 8.31 -9.41
C SER A 718 -12.44 8.17 -9.41
N LYS A 719 -11.84 8.25 -8.23
CA LYS A 719 -10.42 8.01 -7.98
C LYS A 719 -10.23 6.68 -7.26
N PHE A 720 -9.22 5.92 -7.65
CA PHE A 720 -8.90 4.61 -7.07
C PHE A 720 -7.42 4.58 -6.75
N MET A 721 -7.05 4.28 -5.51
CA MET A 721 -5.66 4.24 -5.08
C MET A 721 -5.37 2.97 -4.29
N TYR A 722 -4.39 2.20 -4.74
CA TYR A 722 -3.83 1.11 -3.94
C TYR A 722 -3.08 1.66 -2.72
N ASP A 723 -3.37 1.11 -1.54
CA ASP A 723 -2.66 1.43 -0.29
C ASP A 723 -2.37 0.14 0.48
N LYS A 724 -1.13 -0.33 0.38
CA LYS A 724 -0.66 -1.56 1.04
C LYS A 724 -0.89 -1.53 2.55
N ASN A 725 -0.57 -0.42 3.21
CA ASN A 725 -0.66 -0.32 4.66
C ASN A 725 -2.13 -0.35 5.12
N LEU A 726 -3.02 0.28 4.35
CA LEU A 726 -4.46 0.23 4.60
C LEU A 726 -5.00 -1.21 4.44
N ILE A 727 -4.66 -1.88 3.34
CA ILE A 727 -5.10 -3.24 3.05
C ILE A 727 -4.64 -4.19 4.16
N GLN A 728 -3.38 -4.10 4.60
CA GLN A 728 -2.84 -4.92 5.69
C GLN A 728 -3.55 -4.67 7.02
N ARG A 729 -3.92 -3.41 7.35
CA ARG A 729 -4.73 -3.11 8.55
C ARG A 729 -6.14 -3.70 8.45
N ILE A 730 -6.78 -3.62 7.28
CA ILE A 730 -8.11 -4.21 7.05
C ILE A 730 -8.07 -5.73 7.17
N GLN A 731 -7.04 -6.38 6.61
CA GLN A 731 -6.84 -7.83 6.73
C GLN A 731 -6.64 -8.24 8.19
N ALA A 732 -5.73 -7.58 8.91
CA ALA A 732 -5.43 -7.91 10.30
C ALA A 732 -6.65 -7.73 11.22
N ALA A 733 -7.46 -6.70 10.99
CA ALA A 733 -8.68 -6.46 11.76
C ALA A 733 -9.83 -7.45 11.46
N ASN A 734 -9.74 -8.24 10.39
CA ASN A 734 -10.80 -9.15 9.94
C ASN A 734 -10.24 -10.53 9.54
N SER A 735 -9.18 -11.00 10.22
CA SER A 735 -8.40 -12.18 9.84
C SER A 735 -9.24 -13.43 9.57
N ASP A 736 -10.20 -13.75 10.44
CA ASP A 736 -11.05 -14.95 10.31
C ASP A 736 -11.87 -14.95 9.02
N VAL A 737 -12.33 -13.76 8.60
CA VAL A 737 -13.13 -13.60 7.38
C VAL A 737 -12.22 -13.74 6.16
N PHE A 738 -11.05 -13.11 6.17
CA PHE A 738 -10.07 -13.23 5.09
C PHE A 738 -9.55 -14.67 4.96
N GLU A 739 -9.24 -15.34 6.07
CA GLU A 739 -8.87 -16.75 6.05
C GLU A 739 -10.01 -17.59 5.48
N GLY A 740 -11.24 -17.45 5.94
CA GLY A 740 -12.37 -18.18 5.34
C GLY A 740 -12.48 -17.97 3.82
N VAL A 741 -12.42 -16.72 3.38
CA VAL A 741 -12.66 -16.32 1.98
C VAL A 741 -11.52 -16.76 1.05
N PHE A 742 -10.27 -16.65 1.47
CA PHE A 742 -9.10 -16.88 0.60
C PHE A 742 -8.40 -18.23 0.82
N ASN A 743 -8.74 -19.01 1.87
CA ASN A 743 -8.16 -20.32 2.16
C ASN A 743 -8.60 -21.44 1.17
N SER A 744 -9.46 -21.11 0.20
CA SER A 744 -9.70 -21.95 -0.99
C SER A 744 -8.47 -22.05 -1.90
N ALA A 745 -7.51 -21.11 -1.79
CA ALA A 745 -6.26 -21.08 -2.55
C ALA A 745 -5.19 -22.07 -2.00
N GLY A 746 -5.61 -23.17 -1.37
CA GLY A 746 -4.75 -24.21 -0.81
C GLY A 746 -3.95 -25.05 -1.83
N ASN A 747 -3.48 -24.46 -2.94
CA ASN A 747 -2.60 -25.12 -3.91
C ASN A 747 -1.62 -24.18 -4.65
N ILE A 748 -1.36 -22.96 -4.18
CA ILE A 748 -0.30 -22.12 -4.74
C ILE A 748 0.67 -21.73 -3.61
N ILE A 749 1.78 -22.49 -3.56
CA ILE A 749 3.04 -22.27 -2.81
C ILE A 749 3.10 -22.96 -1.42
N GLU A 750 3.22 -24.30 -1.45
CA GLU A 750 4.28 -24.96 -0.65
C GLU A 750 5.63 -24.45 -1.15
N ASN A 751 6.16 -23.41 -0.50
CA ASN A 751 7.59 -23.12 -0.41
C ASN A 751 7.80 -22.07 0.68
N SER A 752 7.45 -22.43 1.92
CA SER A 752 8.03 -21.78 3.09
C SER A 752 9.50 -22.20 3.18
N LEU A 753 10.37 -21.50 2.46
CA LEU A 753 11.76 -21.38 2.90
C LEU A 753 11.70 -20.65 4.24
N LYS A 754 11.82 -21.43 5.33
CA LYS A 754 12.15 -20.92 6.66
C LYS A 754 13.46 -20.14 6.53
N SER A 755 13.36 -18.84 6.36
CA SER A 755 14.48 -17.91 6.49
C SER A 755 14.66 -17.63 7.97
N SER A 756 15.65 -18.30 8.56
CA SER A 756 16.19 -18.01 9.88
C SER A 756 16.77 -16.60 9.92
N SER A 757 16.03 -15.66 10.53
CA SER A 757 16.44 -14.44 11.23
C SER A 757 15.41 -13.33 10.99
N GLU A 758 14.24 -13.41 11.63
CA GLU A 758 13.28 -12.31 11.62
C GLU A 758 13.66 -11.30 12.72
N GLU A 759 14.02 -10.08 12.33
CA GLU A 759 13.96 -8.94 13.25
C GLU A 759 12.48 -8.68 13.57
N ILE A 760 12.13 -8.70 14.86
CA ILE A 760 10.79 -8.40 15.34
C ILE A 760 10.45 -6.95 15.02
N ILE A 761 9.48 -6.72 14.12
CA ILE A 761 9.00 -5.38 13.77
C ILE A 761 7.92 -4.95 14.77
N ILE A 762 8.31 -4.14 15.74
CA ILE A 762 7.37 -3.52 16.71
C ILE A 762 6.85 -2.22 16.10
N ASN A 763 5.53 -2.12 15.91
CA ASN A 763 4.89 -0.92 15.36
C ASN A 763 3.59 -0.65 16.13
N TYR A 764 3.46 0.50 16.79
CA TYR A 764 2.24 0.86 17.53
C TYR A 764 2.03 2.38 17.55
N ASP A 765 0.77 2.81 17.65
CA ASP A 765 0.42 4.22 17.80
C ASP A 765 0.44 4.61 19.29
N LEU A 766 1.56 5.21 19.72
CA LEU A 766 1.77 5.63 21.11
C LEU A 766 0.68 6.58 21.63
N SER A 767 0.01 7.35 20.77
CA SER A 767 -1.03 8.30 21.19
C SER A 767 -2.27 7.61 21.78
N LYS A 768 -2.46 6.31 21.48
CA LYS A 768 -3.50 5.48 22.09
C LYS A 768 -3.17 5.12 23.54
N PHE A 769 -1.89 4.94 23.84
CA PHE A 769 -1.43 4.39 25.12
C PHE A 769 -0.93 5.45 26.09
N LEU A 770 -0.37 6.57 25.62
CA LEU A 770 0.16 7.63 26.49
C LEU A 770 -0.56 8.96 26.25
N LYS A 771 -1.17 9.51 27.31
CA LYS A 771 -1.89 10.80 27.25
C LYS A 771 -1.46 11.72 28.39
N THR A 772 -1.22 12.99 28.09
CA THR A 772 -1.05 14.03 29.12
C THR A 772 -2.42 14.43 29.66
N ILE A 773 -2.65 14.23 30.95
CA ILE A 773 -3.92 14.53 31.61
C ILE A 773 -3.96 16.00 32.03
N TYR A 774 -2.90 16.47 32.68
CA TYR A 774 -2.91 17.74 33.39
C TYR A 774 -1.51 18.34 33.54
N TRP A 775 -1.41 19.66 33.40
CA TRP A 775 -0.20 20.46 33.62
C TRP A 775 -0.51 21.58 34.63
N LYS A 776 0.34 21.78 35.64
CA LYS A 776 0.25 22.95 36.55
C LYS A 776 1.59 23.49 37.02
N ILE A 777 1.58 24.78 37.37
CA ILE A 777 2.63 25.43 38.15
C ILE A 777 2.36 25.19 39.64
N ILE A 778 3.36 24.68 40.37
CA ILE A 778 3.30 24.52 41.82
C ILE A 778 3.78 25.82 42.47
N LYS A 779 2.98 26.39 43.38
CA LYS A 779 3.39 27.56 44.17
C LYS A 779 4.39 27.13 45.23
N ASP A 780 5.45 27.91 45.40
CA ASP A 780 6.34 27.76 46.55
C ASP A 780 5.53 28.01 47.83
N GLU A 781 5.54 27.04 48.74
CA GLU A 781 5.05 27.26 50.10
C GLU A 781 5.91 28.36 50.71
N LYS A 782 5.26 29.46 51.12
CA LYS A 782 5.93 30.48 51.92
C LYS A 782 6.50 29.79 53.15
N SER A 783 7.82 29.75 53.26
CA SER A 783 8.46 29.49 54.55
C SER A 783 7.89 30.48 55.55
N GLY A 784 7.21 29.96 56.57
CA GLY A 784 6.71 30.76 57.68
C GLY A 784 7.91 31.37 58.41
N SER A 785 8.27 32.60 58.06
CA SER A 785 9.03 33.44 58.98
C SER A 785 8.06 34.01 60.00
N ASN A 786 8.20 33.53 61.24
CA ASN A 786 7.66 34.15 62.43
C ASN A 786 7.96 35.66 62.48
N ALA A 787 7.06 36.36 63.19
CA ALA A 787 7.08 37.75 63.67
C ALA A 787 8.42 38.53 63.62
#